data_AF-R1CRS9-F1
#
_entry.id   AF-R1CRS9-F1
#
_cell.length_a   1.000
_cell.length_b   1.000
_cell.length_c   1.000
_cell.angle_alpha   90.00
_cell.angle_beta   90.00
_cell.angle_gamma   90.00
#
_symmetry.space_group_name_H-M   'P 1'
#
loop_
_entity.id
_entity.type
_entity.pdbx_description
1 polymer ?
#
loop_
_entity_poly.entity_id
_entity_poly.type
_entity_poly.pdbx_seq_one_letter_code
_entity_poly.pdbx_strand_id
1 'polypeptide(L)'
;MANPFTAEQALLSSLAAERISARKEAAAAAPPRPAGAGLRFRAIPPLSERQLATGEVASLPGYGRHALAVSSTGHAGIKEMQLARKARHEAELEAYHRRRTGVEVDLEARTGKAGRNYRKLVALADEELELSFDELGDAFLLDMELNEVRDAWRQIDEQGSRRSGWTAQLKADLDGIEGERRSICAAELARLLDALLGIAHLLPNDLERLVEELTHETNLLILSNRDVHATLVARLEQREVKQQRERRERWEQRLLAWRQLRHAHAVACYQQALHAPHVVSPPERAEALADLSAAQRAAQARREALLEGLAALEPPDLDERAAVAVAAQLSAVSEEEAQAEEARVEQLMAADAELEGTLREGLEFLRGRLLHFGAASDEAVEAQIAATVEPLLARRRSEALRFVAATQRALQRRRRRVHERALALAATVGRVGRVFDDHAAEITELYSSLRCDIATCRREHEQRDRSSEEALDESLLALRRAADKEECSLHAAAATETLSAIAEGYRVLHAETLDVVARHPSAVGSALSKLHARLCDSLRLKACAEGSNEEDLEAFFGLRFPDRLVAAELLEQEERGIAALERPAAVEGRHLLVRTEGGVTYEMLETTLAAAGIEAASSAPEGRAAVVLADGSAGDVPPDLERRLLLGLAGRCLSYQEVHATSMAERAGDEERELVAQMTLELDERLMAHQPRLGRVETDIFAARNDELLAHRERFMRHAKALRARRAAAWRAIDSGLASWSGLEAAHLERMRALRAALYDERSTHAPTLHRLEREAESAQEGYLQGVDARRGGLLQSIDAVVAAHRESNAEFEATWRSFHEGGNFNADERSRFRSRLEEQAALAEDEAAKQRSRVETAHEERVAAAAAAMETFAEARALNLEDAIRALGELLVREAAGGDEPRVSAAAAAAEAALGGCA
;
A
#
# COMPACT_ATOMS: atom_id res chain seq x y z
N MET A 1 7.53 -27.03 133.81
CA MET A 1 8.25 -25.98 133.08
C MET A 1 8.02 -26.21 131.59
N ALA A 2 7.06 -25.50 131.01
CA ALA A 2 6.86 -25.43 129.57
C ALA A 2 7.73 -24.29 129.03
N ASN A 3 8.33 -24.50 127.86
CA ASN A 3 9.28 -23.56 127.25
C ASN A 3 8.53 -22.27 126.83
N PRO A 4 8.81 -21.07 127.39
CA PRO A 4 8.02 -19.84 127.18
C PRO A 4 8.19 -19.17 125.80
N PHE A 5 8.66 -19.92 124.79
CA PHE A 5 9.15 -19.38 123.51
C PHE A 5 8.38 -19.89 122.27
N THR A 6 7.22 -20.52 122.44
CA THR A 6 6.57 -21.30 121.37
C THR A 6 5.97 -20.47 120.24
N ALA A 7 5.36 -19.31 120.50
CA ALA A 7 4.63 -18.55 119.48
C ALA A 7 5.57 -17.84 118.48
N GLU A 8 6.67 -17.28 118.96
CA GLU A 8 7.61 -16.49 118.17
C GLU A 8 8.59 -17.37 117.39
N GLN A 9 9.02 -18.50 117.97
CA GLN A 9 9.75 -19.54 117.23
C GLN A 9 8.85 -20.20 116.17
N ALA A 10 7.56 -20.38 116.46
CA ALA A 10 6.59 -20.82 115.45
C ALA A 10 6.43 -19.76 114.35
N LEU A 11 6.38 -18.48 114.66
CA LEU A 11 6.34 -17.39 113.67
C LEU A 11 7.62 -17.33 112.81
N LEU A 12 8.79 -17.41 113.43
CA LEU A 12 10.07 -17.54 112.72
C LEU A 12 10.07 -18.73 111.77
N SER A 13 9.71 -19.92 112.25
CA SER A 13 9.73 -21.13 111.42
C SER A 13 8.69 -21.08 110.31
N SER A 14 7.53 -20.45 110.50
CA SER A 14 6.46 -20.47 109.50
C SER A 14 6.40 -19.22 108.59
N LEU A 15 7.05 -18.11 108.94
CA LEU A 15 7.27 -16.95 108.04
C LEU A 15 8.62 -17.03 107.31
N ALA A 16 9.66 -17.58 107.96
CA ALA A 16 11.00 -17.69 107.40
C ALA A 16 11.32 -19.07 106.80
N ALA A 17 10.39 -20.05 106.83
CA ALA A 17 10.55 -21.26 106.04
C ALA A 17 10.59 -20.92 104.55
N GLU A 18 11.71 -21.27 103.91
CA GLU A 18 11.77 -21.38 102.47
C GLU A 18 10.78 -22.48 102.05
N ARG A 19 9.63 -22.08 101.50
CA ARG A 19 8.80 -23.00 100.73
C ARG A 19 9.65 -23.39 99.51
N ILE A 20 10.31 -24.54 99.59
CA ILE A 20 10.81 -25.25 98.42
C ILE A 20 9.57 -25.62 97.62
N SER A 21 9.20 -24.77 96.67
CA SER A 21 8.16 -25.07 95.68
C SER A 21 8.70 -26.20 94.80
N ALA A 22 8.27 -27.42 95.11
CA ALA A 22 8.39 -28.56 94.21
C ALA A 22 7.49 -28.29 92.98
N ARG A 23 8.02 -27.60 91.98
CA ARG A 23 7.48 -27.62 90.62
C ARG A 23 8.34 -28.57 89.81
N LYS A 24 7.72 -29.68 89.44
CA LYS A 24 8.30 -30.85 88.80
C LYS A 24 8.38 -30.61 87.29
N GLU A 25 9.53 -30.21 86.76
CA GLU A 25 9.84 -30.34 85.33
C GLU A 25 11.28 -30.80 85.11
N ALA A 26 11.46 -31.49 83.98
CA ALA A 26 12.43 -32.53 83.70
C ALA A 26 13.90 -32.08 83.52
N ALA A 27 14.78 -32.89 84.11
CA ALA A 27 16.03 -33.42 83.57
C ALA A 27 16.90 -32.56 82.62
N ALA A 28 18.10 -32.19 83.10
CA ALA A 28 19.36 -32.67 82.52
C ALA A 28 20.59 -32.37 83.41
N ALA A 29 21.35 -33.44 83.64
CA ALA A 29 22.81 -33.53 83.88
C ALA A 29 23.47 -32.86 85.11
N ALA A 30 24.06 -33.73 85.93
CA ALA A 30 25.17 -33.46 86.85
C ALA A 30 26.41 -34.25 86.37
N PRO A 31 27.64 -34.09 86.92
CA PRO A 31 28.37 -32.90 87.42
C PRO A 31 29.80 -32.85 86.79
N PRO A 32 30.80 -32.10 87.35
CA PRO A 32 31.59 -32.64 88.46
C PRO A 32 32.04 -31.61 89.54
N ARG A 33 32.32 -32.14 90.74
CA ARG A 33 33.07 -31.51 91.84
C ARG A 33 34.56 -31.34 91.48
N PRO A 34 35.29 -30.40 92.12
CA PRO A 34 36.16 -30.74 93.28
C PRO A 34 36.12 -29.65 94.39
N ALA A 35 36.07 -30.00 95.67
CA ALA A 35 37.15 -30.34 96.62
C ALA A 35 37.74 -29.13 97.41
N GLY A 36 37.49 -29.12 98.73
CA GLY A 36 38.53 -28.89 99.75
C GLY A 36 38.77 -27.47 100.29
N ALA A 37 38.32 -27.25 101.54
CA ALA A 37 38.94 -26.51 102.67
C ALA A 37 37.81 -25.82 103.48
N GLY A 38 37.52 -26.10 104.74
CA GLY A 38 38.32 -26.65 105.82
C GLY A 38 38.69 -25.52 106.78
N LEU A 39 37.78 -25.07 107.65
CA LEU A 39 38.13 -24.35 108.88
C LEU A 39 37.09 -24.60 109.98
N ARG A 40 37.64 -24.80 111.18
CA ARG A 40 37.08 -25.43 112.37
C ARG A 40 36.40 -24.39 113.26
N PHE A 41 35.34 -24.77 113.98
CA PHE A 41 35.11 -24.24 115.33
C PHE A 41 34.69 -25.34 116.31
N ARG A 42 35.23 -25.18 117.52
CA ARG A 42 35.34 -26.14 118.62
C ARG A 42 33.97 -26.52 119.20
N ALA A 43 33.76 -27.82 119.38
CA ALA A 43 32.75 -28.36 120.28
C ALA A 43 33.27 -28.31 121.73
N ILE A 44 32.45 -27.79 122.64
CA ILE A 44 32.57 -27.97 124.09
C ILE A 44 31.56 -29.06 124.49
N PRO A 45 31.90 -29.99 125.41
CA PRO A 45 31.17 -31.25 125.61
C PRO A 45 29.86 -31.10 126.41
N PRO A 46 28.95 -32.11 126.34
CA PRO A 46 27.70 -32.10 127.10
C PRO A 46 27.95 -32.40 128.58
N LEU A 47 27.24 -31.69 129.45
CA LEU A 47 27.19 -32.01 130.88
C LEU A 47 26.39 -33.30 131.07
N SER A 48 27.03 -34.25 131.75
CA SER A 48 26.48 -35.53 132.18
C SER A 48 25.45 -35.38 133.30
N GLU A 49 24.44 -36.25 133.24
CA GLU A 49 23.46 -36.55 134.27
C GLU A 49 24.09 -36.81 135.65
N ARG A 50 23.56 -36.15 136.69
CA ARG A 50 23.47 -36.71 138.06
C ARG A 50 22.20 -36.23 138.77
N GLN A 51 21.20 -37.09 138.67
CA GLN A 51 20.34 -37.63 139.74
C GLN A 51 19.75 -36.71 140.82
N LEU A 52 18.42 -36.83 140.92
CA LEU A 52 17.59 -36.60 142.09
C LEU A 52 18.12 -37.37 143.33
N ALA A 53 18.06 -36.71 144.49
CA ALA A 53 17.79 -37.37 145.76
C ALA A 53 17.01 -36.42 146.68
N THR A 54 15.81 -36.85 147.04
CA THR A 54 14.94 -36.29 148.09
C THR A 54 15.48 -36.63 149.48
N GLY A 55 15.31 -35.69 150.44
CA GLY A 55 14.87 -36.02 151.80
C GLY A 55 15.93 -36.23 152.91
N GLU A 56 15.75 -35.41 153.96
CA GLU A 56 15.98 -35.67 155.39
C GLU A 56 17.32 -35.30 156.09
N VAL A 57 17.22 -34.20 156.86
CA VAL A 57 17.66 -33.95 158.26
C VAL A 57 18.96 -34.60 158.77
N ALA A 58 19.98 -33.79 159.08
CA ALA A 58 20.77 -33.87 160.32
C ALA A 58 21.85 -32.76 160.45
N SER A 59 21.67 -31.90 161.47
CA SER A 59 22.67 -31.35 162.40
C SER A 59 23.91 -30.53 161.94
N LEU A 60 23.89 -29.27 162.42
CA LEU A 60 24.96 -28.47 163.07
C LEU A 60 26.08 -27.85 162.20
N PRO A 61 26.38 -26.56 162.49
CA PRO A 61 27.60 -26.28 163.24
C PRO A 61 27.34 -25.38 164.46
N GLY A 62 27.73 -25.87 165.63
CA GLY A 62 27.85 -25.07 166.84
C GLY A 62 29.22 -24.41 166.92
N TYR A 63 29.25 -23.15 167.36
CA TYR A 63 30.15 -22.54 168.34
C TYR A 63 29.79 -21.03 168.38
N GLY A 64 29.42 -20.40 169.49
CA GLY A 64 29.21 -20.87 170.85
C GLY A 64 28.76 -19.71 171.75
N ARG A 65 28.01 -20.05 172.82
CA ARG A 65 27.81 -19.35 174.11
C ARG A 65 27.43 -17.86 174.02
N HIS A 66 26.24 -17.46 174.48
CA HIS A 66 26.01 -17.23 175.92
C HIS A 66 24.59 -17.57 176.38
N ALA A 67 24.51 -17.95 177.65
CA ALA A 67 23.41 -18.65 178.29
C ALA A 67 22.29 -17.74 178.82
N LEU A 68 21.06 -18.28 178.69
CA LEU A 68 19.93 -18.32 179.63
C LEU A 68 19.70 -17.19 180.64
N ALA A 69 18.49 -16.64 180.58
CA ALA A 69 17.62 -16.56 181.76
C ALA A 69 16.16 -16.87 181.36
N VAL A 70 15.48 -17.60 182.25
CA VAL A 70 14.16 -18.24 182.11
C VAL A 70 13.04 -17.26 182.42
N SER A 71 11.92 -17.31 181.67
CA SER A 71 10.59 -17.01 182.22
C SER A 71 9.47 -17.51 181.30
N SER A 72 8.49 -18.17 181.90
CA SER A 72 7.39 -18.94 181.29
C SER A 72 6.21 -18.08 180.85
N THR A 73 5.72 -18.26 179.61
CA THR A 73 4.30 -18.22 179.19
C THR A 73 4.18 -18.49 177.67
N GLY A 74 3.19 -19.27 177.24
CA GLY A 74 3.05 -19.76 175.86
C GLY A 74 2.57 -18.70 174.85
N HIS A 75 3.25 -18.61 173.69
CA HIS A 75 2.98 -17.63 172.62
C HIS A 75 2.52 -18.32 171.30
N ALA A 76 1.40 -19.05 171.32
CA ALA A 76 0.85 -19.71 170.11
C ALA A 76 0.44 -18.71 169.00
N GLY A 77 -0.09 -17.54 169.37
CA GLY A 77 -0.60 -16.55 168.41
C GLY A 77 0.46 -15.89 167.52
N ILE A 78 1.72 -15.80 167.95
CA ILE A 78 2.80 -15.18 167.14
C ILE A 78 3.24 -16.13 166.00
N LYS A 79 3.24 -17.44 166.23
CA LYS A 79 3.54 -18.44 165.19
C LYS A 79 2.42 -18.54 164.17
N GLU A 80 1.16 -18.52 164.60
CA GLU A 80 0.00 -18.47 163.70
C GLU A 80 -0.01 -17.19 162.85
N MET A 81 0.35 -16.04 163.42
CA MET A 81 0.46 -14.77 162.67
C MET A 81 1.56 -14.83 161.59
N GLN A 82 2.74 -15.41 161.88
CA GLN A 82 3.80 -15.55 160.88
C GLN A 82 3.44 -16.54 159.77
N LEU A 83 2.77 -17.65 160.10
CA LEU A 83 2.25 -18.61 159.12
C LEU A 83 1.14 -17.99 158.25
N ALA A 84 0.25 -17.19 158.83
CA ALA A 84 -0.80 -16.46 158.10
C ALA A 84 -0.25 -15.33 157.22
N ARG A 85 0.88 -14.71 157.58
CA ARG A 85 1.60 -13.75 156.71
C ARG A 85 2.30 -14.46 155.56
N LYS A 86 2.94 -15.60 155.81
CA LYS A 86 3.57 -16.45 154.79
C LYS A 86 2.56 -16.93 153.75
N ALA A 87 1.43 -17.48 154.19
CA ALA A 87 0.37 -17.96 153.29
C ALA A 87 -0.23 -16.84 152.43
N ARG A 88 -0.39 -15.62 152.99
CA ARG A 88 -0.82 -14.45 152.21
C ARG A 88 0.24 -13.98 151.20
N HIS A 89 1.51 -14.02 151.56
CA HIS A 89 2.63 -13.68 150.68
C HIS A 89 2.74 -14.67 149.51
N GLU A 90 2.67 -15.98 149.79
CA GLU A 90 2.64 -17.03 148.77
C GLU A 90 1.39 -16.91 147.87
N ALA A 91 0.22 -16.60 148.42
CA ALA A 91 -1.00 -16.41 147.65
C ALA A 91 -0.93 -15.20 146.69
N GLU A 92 -0.32 -14.08 147.10
CA GLU A 92 -0.11 -12.93 146.21
C GLU A 92 0.92 -13.20 145.11
N LEU A 93 1.98 -13.97 145.39
CA LEU A 93 2.92 -14.44 144.37
C LEU A 93 2.24 -15.36 143.35
N GLU A 94 1.44 -16.33 143.81
CA GLU A 94 0.65 -17.19 142.93
C GLU A 94 -0.39 -16.39 142.12
N ALA A 95 -0.97 -15.34 142.70
CA ALA A 95 -1.88 -14.45 141.99
C ALA A 95 -1.16 -13.62 140.92
N TYR A 96 0.04 -13.11 141.20
CA TYR A 96 0.91 -12.46 140.21
C TYR A 96 1.29 -13.41 139.08
N HIS A 97 1.75 -14.63 139.38
CA HIS A 97 2.09 -15.61 138.35
C HIS A 97 0.89 -15.93 137.46
N ARG A 98 -0.31 -16.10 138.03
CA ARG A 98 -1.55 -16.30 137.26
C ARG A 98 -1.87 -15.09 136.36
N ARG A 99 -1.74 -13.86 136.86
CA ARG A 99 -1.94 -12.64 136.06
C ARG A 99 -0.90 -12.51 134.95
N ARG A 100 0.38 -12.77 135.25
CA ARG A 100 1.49 -12.77 134.29
C ARG A 100 1.26 -13.78 133.16
N THR A 101 0.88 -15.02 133.48
CA THR A 101 0.58 -16.04 132.46
C THR A 101 -0.64 -15.65 131.61
N GLY A 102 -1.67 -15.01 132.19
CA GLY A 102 -2.81 -14.49 131.41
C GLY A 102 -2.38 -13.43 130.39
N VAL A 103 -1.53 -12.48 130.82
CA VAL A 103 -0.96 -11.44 129.93
C VAL A 103 -0.06 -12.04 128.85
N GLU A 104 0.75 -13.05 129.18
CA GLU A 104 1.60 -13.75 128.21
C GLU A 104 0.77 -14.40 127.10
N VAL A 105 -0.33 -15.09 127.44
CA VAL A 105 -1.23 -15.73 126.45
C VAL A 105 -1.88 -14.70 125.52
N ASP A 106 -2.35 -13.58 126.06
CA ASP A 106 -2.98 -12.51 125.27
C ASP A 106 -1.99 -11.85 124.30
N LEU A 107 -0.76 -11.58 124.76
CA LEU A 107 0.30 -11.00 123.93
C LEU A 107 0.81 -11.98 122.87
N GLU A 108 0.92 -13.28 123.19
CA GLU A 108 1.23 -14.32 122.20
C GLU A 108 0.13 -14.44 121.13
N ALA A 109 -1.15 -14.38 121.52
CA ALA A 109 -2.27 -14.40 120.59
C ALA A 109 -2.23 -13.19 119.63
N ARG A 110 -1.87 -12.01 120.12
CA ARG A 110 -1.69 -10.79 119.32
C ARG A 110 -0.49 -10.88 118.38
N THR A 111 0.64 -11.42 118.85
CA THR A 111 1.83 -11.68 118.03
C THR A 111 1.50 -12.64 116.88
N GLY A 112 0.78 -13.72 117.17
CA GLY A 112 0.26 -14.65 116.17
C GLY A 112 -0.73 -14.01 115.18
N LYS A 113 -1.57 -13.08 115.64
CA LYS A 113 -2.49 -12.32 114.78
C LYS A 113 -1.74 -11.40 113.82
N ALA A 114 -0.73 -10.67 114.30
CA ALA A 114 0.11 -9.80 113.47
C ALA A 114 0.79 -10.58 112.33
N GLY A 115 1.40 -11.73 112.64
CA GLY A 115 2.02 -12.56 111.61
C GLY A 115 1.04 -13.22 110.64
N ARG A 116 -0.16 -13.63 111.08
CA ARG A 116 -1.21 -14.15 110.18
C ARG A 116 -1.73 -13.07 109.22
N ASN A 117 -1.92 -11.85 109.72
CA ASN A 117 -2.34 -10.71 108.91
C ASN A 117 -1.29 -10.40 107.82
N TYR A 118 -0.01 -10.35 108.19
CA TYR A 118 1.08 -10.18 107.24
C TYR A 118 1.10 -11.26 106.15
N ARG A 119 0.97 -12.55 106.52
CA ARG A 119 0.89 -13.64 105.53
C ARG A 119 -0.25 -13.47 104.55
N LYS A 120 -1.43 -13.05 105.02
CA LYS A 120 -2.59 -12.85 104.16
C LYS A 120 -2.35 -11.73 103.14
N LEU A 121 -1.77 -10.61 103.58
CA LEU A 121 -1.43 -9.48 102.69
C LEU A 121 -0.40 -9.89 101.63
N VAL A 122 0.65 -10.61 102.04
CA VAL A 122 1.68 -11.10 101.12
C VAL A 122 1.11 -12.11 100.10
N ALA A 123 0.22 -13.01 100.52
CA ALA A 123 -0.39 -13.98 99.63
C ALA A 123 -1.30 -13.33 98.57
N LEU A 124 -2.11 -12.33 98.96
CA LEU A 124 -2.93 -11.57 98.01
C LEU A 124 -2.05 -10.80 97.01
N ALA A 125 -0.95 -10.21 97.49
CA ALA A 125 0.00 -9.54 96.59
C ALA A 125 0.73 -10.53 95.66
N ASP A 126 1.01 -11.76 96.09
CA ASP A 126 1.57 -12.80 95.22
C ASP A 126 0.58 -13.18 94.10
N GLU A 127 -0.73 -13.26 94.39
CA GLU A 127 -1.78 -13.50 93.38
C GLU A 127 -1.91 -12.33 92.38
N GLU A 128 -1.94 -11.08 92.87
CA GLU A 128 -1.94 -9.88 92.01
C GLU A 128 -0.70 -9.83 91.11
N LEU A 129 0.48 -10.19 91.64
CA LEU A 129 1.73 -10.19 90.89
C LEU A 129 1.73 -11.23 89.76
N GLU A 130 1.21 -12.44 89.99
CA GLU A 130 1.12 -13.43 88.92
C GLU A 130 0.14 -12.99 87.83
N LEU A 131 -1.00 -12.36 88.18
CA LEU A 131 -1.92 -11.79 87.19
C LEU A 131 -1.22 -10.72 86.33
N SER A 132 -0.44 -9.81 86.94
CA SER A 132 0.34 -8.82 86.18
C SER A 132 1.38 -9.45 85.25
N PHE A 133 1.95 -10.61 85.60
CA PHE A 133 2.86 -11.34 84.72
C PHE A 133 2.14 -12.18 83.64
N ASP A 134 0.93 -12.65 83.91
CA ASP A 134 0.07 -13.33 82.92
C ASP A 134 -0.37 -12.35 81.82
N GLU A 135 -0.68 -11.10 82.18
CA GLU A 135 -0.93 -9.99 81.25
C GLU A 135 0.30 -9.67 80.38
N LEU A 136 1.51 -9.98 80.85
CA LEU A 136 2.74 -9.87 80.08
C LEU A 136 3.04 -11.12 79.25
N GLY A 137 2.10 -12.06 79.07
CA GLY A 137 2.24 -13.27 78.25
C GLY A 137 2.41 -13.00 76.74
N ASP A 138 2.95 -13.96 75.97
CA ASP A 138 3.30 -13.76 74.56
C ASP A 138 2.11 -13.34 73.69
N ALA A 139 0.93 -13.84 74.01
CA ALA A 139 -0.32 -13.51 73.33
C ALA A 139 -0.68 -12.02 73.44
N PHE A 140 -0.37 -11.39 74.57
CA PHE A 140 -0.72 -9.99 74.83
C PHE A 140 0.41 -9.02 74.45
N LEU A 141 1.68 -9.46 74.54
CA LEU A 141 2.83 -8.60 74.22
C LEU A 141 2.79 -8.05 72.78
N LEU A 142 2.24 -8.80 71.83
CA LEU A 142 2.10 -8.33 70.45
C LEU A 142 1.11 -7.18 70.29
N ASP A 143 0.16 -7.03 71.21
CA ASP A 143 -0.83 -5.95 71.19
C ASP A 143 -0.37 -4.76 72.04
N MET A 144 0.47 -4.99 73.05
CA MET A 144 0.97 -3.95 73.95
C MET A 144 1.99 -2.98 73.32
N GLU A 145 1.94 -1.72 73.71
CA GLU A 145 2.96 -0.70 73.39
C GLU A 145 4.15 -0.73 74.38
N LEU A 146 5.29 -0.15 73.98
CA LEU A 146 6.49 -0.10 74.83
C LEU A 146 6.22 0.59 76.17
N ASN A 147 5.36 1.62 76.16
CA ASN A 147 5.00 2.35 77.38
C ASN A 147 4.17 1.47 78.30
N GLU A 148 3.24 0.67 77.78
CA GLU A 148 2.42 -0.24 78.58
C GLU A 148 3.29 -1.34 79.24
N VAL A 149 4.26 -1.90 78.52
CA VAL A 149 5.22 -2.87 79.09
C VAL A 149 6.10 -2.23 80.18
N ARG A 150 6.46 -0.94 80.03
CA ARG A 150 7.18 -0.19 81.06
C ARG A 150 6.30 0.15 82.27
N ASP A 151 5.03 0.46 82.03
CA ASP A 151 4.05 0.79 83.06
C ASP A 151 3.73 -0.45 83.91
N ALA A 152 3.65 -1.63 83.27
CA ALA A 152 3.52 -2.91 83.97
C ALA A 152 4.66 -3.14 84.98
N TRP A 153 5.91 -2.73 84.65
CA TRP A 153 6.99 -2.77 85.64
C TRP A 153 6.75 -1.83 86.81
N ARG A 154 6.28 -0.59 86.56
CA ARG A 154 5.99 0.34 87.66
C ARG A 154 4.98 -0.26 88.62
N GLN A 155 3.94 -0.90 88.11
CA GLN A 155 2.92 -1.58 88.91
C GLN A 155 3.50 -2.76 89.70
N ILE A 156 4.36 -3.58 89.07
CA ILE A 156 5.06 -4.70 89.74
C ILE A 156 6.03 -4.21 90.82
N ASP A 157 6.72 -3.08 90.59
CA ASP A 157 7.67 -2.48 91.52
C ASP A 157 6.97 -1.81 92.73
N GLU A 158 5.80 -1.21 92.50
CA GLU A 158 4.94 -0.70 93.57
C GLU A 158 4.55 -1.79 94.56
N GLN A 159 4.36 -3.04 94.12
CA GLN A 159 4.10 -4.17 95.04
C GLN A 159 5.29 -4.46 95.95
N GLY A 160 6.52 -4.30 95.47
CA GLY A 160 7.72 -4.37 96.30
C GLY A 160 7.74 -3.29 97.39
N SER A 161 7.37 -2.06 97.02
CA SER A 161 7.24 -0.95 97.96
C SER A 161 6.17 -1.20 99.03
N ARG A 162 5.00 -1.73 98.64
CA ARG A 162 3.91 -2.10 99.57
C ARG A 162 4.35 -3.18 100.54
N ARG A 163 5.03 -4.22 100.07
CA ARG A 163 5.53 -5.34 100.91
C ARG A 163 6.62 -4.92 101.87
N SER A 164 7.52 -4.03 101.46
CA SER A 164 8.48 -3.37 102.36
C SER A 164 7.75 -2.60 103.46
N GLY A 165 6.71 -1.84 103.10
CA GLY A 165 5.85 -1.12 104.06
C GLY A 165 5.16 -2.07 105.06
N TRP A 166 4.59 -3.19 104.60
CA TRP A 166 3.99 -4.19 105.49
C TRP A 166 5.01 -4.87 106.40
N THR A 167 6.25 -5.07 105.93
CA THR A 167 7.34 -5.64 106.74
C THR A 167 7.77 -4.67 107.83
N ALA A 168 7.84 -3.37 107.52
CA ALA A 168 8.08 -2.31 108.50
C ALA A 168 6.93 -2.19 109.51
N GLN A 169 5.67 -2.31 109.08
CA GLN A 169 4.52 -2.32 109.97
C GLN A 169 4.52 -3.54 110.89
N LEU A 170 4.81 -4.73 110.37
CA LEU A 170 4.96 -5.94 111.19
C LEU A 170 6.04 -5.76 112.26
N LYS A 171 7.19 -5.16 111.90
CA LYS A 171 8.25 -4.83 112.86
C LYS A 171 7.73 -3.90 113.95
N ALA A 172 7.03 -2.83 113.58
CA ALA A 172 6.45 -1.87 114.54
C ALA A 172 5.41 -2.53 115.46
N ASP A 173 4.56 -3.40 114.93
CA ASP A 173 3.57 -4.14 115.71
C ASP A 173 4.24 -5.08 116.73
N LEU A 174 5.29 -5.80 116.31
CA LEU A 174 6.05 -6.71 117.18
C LEU A 174 6.84 -5.97 118.27
N ASP A 175 7.52 -4.87 117.92
CA ASP A 175 8.20 -4.00 118.89
C ASP A 175 7.19 -3.35 119.86
N GLY A 176 5.99 -2.99 119.37
CA GLY A 176 4.90 -2.45 120.16
C GLY A 176 4.35 -3.46 121.18
N ILE A 177 4.14 -4.72 120.75
CA ILE A 177 3.72 -5.81 121.63
C ILE A 177 4.75 -6.06 122.76
N GLU A 178 6.05 -6.04 122.44
CA GLU A 178 7.10 -6.17 123.47
C GLU A 178 7.20 -4.94 124.39
N GLY A 179 6.93 -3.74 123.86
CA GLY A 179 6.79 -2.52 124.66
C GLY A 179 5.62 -2.59 125.65
N GLU A 180 4.49 -3.15 125.21
CA GLU A 180 3.34 -3.41 126.07
C GLU A 180 3.62 -4.51 127.10
N ARG A 181 4.32 -5.60 126.71
CA ARG A 181 4.79 -6.65 127.63
C ARG A 181 5.58 -6.03 128.78
N ARG A 182 6.54 -5.15 128.44
CA ARG A 182 7.35 -4.43 129.44
C ARG A 182 6.49 -3.57 130.38
N SER A 183 5.55 -2.80 129.82
CA SER A 183 4.69 -1.89 130.59
C SER A 183 3.76 -2.64 131.56
N ILE A 184 3.06 -3.68 131.07
CA ILE A 184 2.10 -4.45 131.86
C ILE A 184 2.83 -5.27 132.93
N CYS A 185 3.95 -5.93 132.59
CA CYS A 185 4.73 -6.68 133.57
C CYS A 185 5.34 -5.75 134.64
N ALA A 186 5.81 -4.55 134.28
CA ALA A 186 6.29 -3.57 135.25
C ALA A 186 5.16 -3.10 136.20
N ALA A 187 3.96 -2.85 135.68
CA ALA A 187 2.81 -2.46 136.49
C ALA A 187 2.35 -3.59 137.44
N GLU A 188 2.33 -4.84 136.97
CA GLU A 188 2.00 -6.01 137.79
C GLU A 188 3.07 -6.31 138.84
N LEU A 189 4.35 -6.11 138.52
CA LEU A 189 5.45 -6.22 139.49
C LEU A 189 5.39 -5.13 140.55
N ALA A 190 5.07 -3.89 140.19
CA ALA A 190 4.87 -2.79 141.13
C ALA A 190 3.69 -3.08 142.09
N ARG A 191 2.56 -3.56 141.54
CA ARG A 191 1.40 -3.99 142.35
C ARG A 191 1.74 -5.13 143.29
N LEU A 192 2.51 -6.11 142.83
CA LEU A 192 2.99 -7.21 143.65
C LEU A 192 3.88 -6.67 144.79
N LEU A 193 4.87 -5.82 144.47
CA LEU A 193 5.76 -5.24 145.48
C LEU A 193 5.00 -4.48 146.56
N ASP A 194 4.04 -3.63 146.19
CA ASP A 194 3.18 -2.89 147.12
C ASP A 194 2.36 -3.84 148.01
N ALA A 195 1.80 -4.92 147.45
CA ALA A 195 1.06 -5.93 148.19
C ALA A 195 1.96 -6.72 149.17
N LEU A 196 3.17 -7.11 148.75
CA LEU A 196 4.11 -7.86 149.59
C LEU A 196 4.69 -6.98 150.72
N LEU A 197 4.94 -5.70 150.46
CA LEU A 197 5.32 -4.71 151.48
C LEU A 197 4.21 -4.55 152.54
N GLY A 198 2.94 -4.50 152.12
CA GLY A 198 1.79 -4.43 153.04
C GLY A 198 1.60 -5.67 153.92
N ILE A 199 2.03 -6.85 153.46
CA ILE A 199 1.97 -8.10 154.24
C ILE A 199 3.11 -8.21 155.26
N ALA A 200 4.26 -7.57 154.99
CA ALA A 200 5.45 -7.55 155.86
C ALA A 200 5.89 -8.95 156.35
N HIS A 201 5.93 -9.92 155.42
CA HIS A 201 6.43 -11.27 155.67
C HIS A 201 7.97 -11.35 155.54
N LEU A 202 8.54 -10.61 154.59
CA LEU A 202 9.98 -10.52 154.31
C LEU A 202 10.49 -9.09 154.58
N LEU A 203 11.80 -8.92 154.75
CA LEU A 203 12.42 -7.60 154.86
C LEU A 203 12.41 -6.90 153.49
N PRO A 204 12.37 -5.55 153.43
CA PRO A 204 12.40 -4.80 152.17
C PRO A 204 13.53 -5.20 151.22
N ASN A 205 14.75 -5.39 151.74
CA ASN A 205 15.91 -5.81 150.94
C ASN A 205 15.73 -7.19 150.28
N ASP A 206 14.99 -8.11 150.92
CA ASP A 206 14.73 -9.43 150.37
C ASP A 206 13.57 -9.40 149.35
N LEU A 207 12.62 -8.49 149.52
CA LEU A 207 11.56 -8.22 148.53
C LEU A 207 12.12 -7.55 147.26
N GLU A 208 13.06 -6.62 147.41
CA GLU A 208 13.75 -5.99 146.28
C GLU A 208 14.49 -7.02 145.42
N ARG A 209 15.23 -7.95 146.05
CA ARG A 209 15.90 -9.07 145.35
C ARG A 209 14.92 -9.97 144.60
N LEU A 210 13.78 -10.30 145.21
CA LEU A 210 12.74 -11.11 144.57
C LEU A 210 12.15 -10.41 143.33
N VAL A 211 11.89 -9.10 143.43
CA VAL A 211 11.40 -8.31 142.29
C VAL A 211 12.48 -8.16 141.22
N GLU A 212 13.75 -8.01 141.58
CA GLU A 212 14.88 -8.01 140.64
C GLU A 212 14.95 -9.32 139.86
N GLU A 213 14.81 -10.48 140.51
CA GLU A 213 14.78 -11.80 139.86
C GLU A 213 13.61 -11.92 138.87
N LEU A 214 12.38 -11.56 139.27
CA LEU A 214 11.21 -11.60 138.39
C LEU A 214 11.28 -10.58 137.24
N THR A 215 11.89 -9.42 137.49
CA THR A 215 12.16 -8.40 136.48
C THR A 215 13.22 -8.89 135.49
N HIS A 216 14.26 -9.57 135.98
CA HIS A 216 15.32 -10.16 135.17
C HIS A 216 14.77 -11.24 134.24
N GLU A 217 13.93 -12.16 134.74
CA GLU A 217 13.25 -13.16 133.92
C GLU A 217 12.43 -12.53 132.78
N THR A 218 11.66 -11.49 133.10
CA THR A 218 10.82 -10.79 132.12
C THR A 218 11.69 -10.07 131.06
N ASN A 219 12.78 -9.45 131.49
CA ASN A 219 13.72 -8.78 130.58
C ASN A 219 14.45 -9.76 129.66
N LEU A 220 14.84 -10.94 130.15
CA LEU A 220 15.45 -11.99 129.33
C LEU A 220 14.50 -12.48 128.24
N LEU A 221 13.21 -12.67 128.58
CA LEU A 221 12.17 -13.03 127.63
C LEU A 221 12.04 -11.96 126.53
N ILE A 222 11.88 -10.68 126.91
CA ILE A 222 11.78 -9.57 125.95
C ILE A 222 13.01 -9.50 125.04
N LEU A 223 14.22 -9.65 125.58
CA LEU A 223 15.45 -9.60 124.78
C LEU A 223 15.52 -10.76 123.78
N SER A 224 15.18 -11.98 124.22
CA SER A 224 15.11 -13.16 123.35
C SER A 224 14.08 -12.96 122.23
N ASN A 225 12.91 -12.43 122.57
CA ASN A 225 11.81 -12.19 121.65
C ASN A 225 12.17 -11.12 120.61
N ARG A 226 12.84 -10.04 121.04
CA ARG A 226 13.32 -9.00 120.13
C ARG A 226 14.44 -9.49 119.21
N ASP A 227 15.32 -10.38 119.67
CA ASP A 227 16.32 -11.02 118.81
C ASP A 227 15.66 -11.90 117.73
N VAL A 228 14.63 -12.66 118.13
CA VAL A 228 13.77 -13.43 117.23
C VAL A 228 13.05 -12.53 116.21
N HIS A 229 12.44 -11.42 116.65
CA HIS A 229 11.76 -10.46 115.76
C HIS A 229 12.75 -9.79 114.79
N ALA A 230 13.91 -9.36 115.26
CA ALA A 230 14.95 -8.77 114.43
C ALA A 230 15.46 -9.76 113.38
N THR A 231 15.68 -11.02 113.77
CA THR A 231 16.08 -12.10 112.86
C THR A 231 15.00 -12.41 111.82
N LEU A 232 13.72 -12.42 112.23
CA LEU A 232 12.59 -12.63 111.33
C LEU A 232 12.51 -11.52 110.28
N VAL A 233 12.53 -10.26 110.73
CA VAL A 233 12.45 -9.08 109.86
C VAL A 233 13.63 -9.05 108.89
N ALA A 234 14.86 -9.30 109.36
CA ALA A 234 16.03 -9.35 108.49
C ALA A 234 15.91 -10.44 107.41
N ARG A 235 15.36 -11.61 107.73
CA ARG A 235 15.11 -12.68 106.74
C ARG A 235 14.01 -12.30 105.75
N LEU A 236 12.95 -11.63 106.20
CA LEU A 236 11.88 -11.15 105.32
C LEU A 236 12.38 -10.06 104.36
N GLU A 237 13.15 -9.10 104.86
CA GLU A 237 13.80 -8.07 104.04
C GLU A 237 14.76 -8.69 103.02
N GLN A 238 15.61 -9.64 103.44
CA GLN A 238 16.51 -10.34 102.53
C GLN A 238 15.73 -11.13 101.45
N ARG A 239 14.63 -11.79 101.83
CA ARG A 239 13.77 -12.50 100.89
C ARG A 239 13.11 -11.53 99.90
N GLU A 240 12.62 -10.39 100.37
CA GLU A 240 11.98 -9.40 99.50
C GLU A 240 12.98 -8.85 98.47
N VAL A 241 14.22 -8.54 98.86
CA VAL A 241 15.27 -8.10 97.92
C VAL A 241 15.58 -9.16 96.87
N LYS A 242 15.69 -10.45 97.27
CA LYS A 242 15.89 -11.55 96.32
C LYS A 242 14.72 -11.67 95.34
N GLN A 243 13.49 -11.65 95.85
CA GLN A 243 12.29 -11.75 95.02
C GLN A 243 12.09 -10.53 94.12
N GLN A 244 12.48 -9.32 94.55
CA GLN A 244 12.44 -8.14 93.70
C GLN A 244 13.41 -8.34 92.52
N ARG A 245 14.64 -8.79 92.78
CA ARG A 245 15.60 -9.11 91.73
C ARG A 245 15.07 -10.15 90.74
N GLU A 246 14.46 -11.23 91.22
CA GLU A 246 13.83 -12.25 90.36
C GLU A 246 12.68 -11.67 89.53
N ARG A 247 11.82 -10.82 90.13
CA ARG A 247 10.74 -10.11 89.41
C ARG A 247 11.31 -9.17 88.35
N ARG A 248 12.38 -8.44 88.65
CA ARG A 248 13.08 -7.56 87.71
C ARG A 248 13.61 -8.34 86.52
N GLU A 249 14.29 -9.45 86.80
CA GLU A 249 14.82 -10.33 85.76
C GLU A 249 13.71 -10.94 84.89
N ARG A 250 12.61 -11.41 85.50
CA ARG A 250 11.43 -11.92 84.77
C ARG A 250 10.84 -10.82 83.87
N TRP A 251 10.68 -9.60 84.37
CA TRP A 251 10.18 -8.49 83.54
C TRP A 251 11.17 -8.11 82.41
N GLU A 252 12.48 -8.07 82.67
CA GLU A 252 13.49 -7.80 81.63
C GLU A 252 13.45 -8.85 80.51
N GLN A 253 13.24 -10.13 80.86
CA GLN A 253 13.02 -11.20 79.88
C GLN A 253 11.73 -10.97 79.07
N ARG A 254 10.62 -10.55 79.72
CA ARG A 254 9.38 -10.21 79.00
C ARG A 254 9.53 -8.99 78.10
N LEU A 255 10.27 -7.97 78.52
CA LEU A 255 10.60 -6.82 77.68
C LEU A 255 11.44 -7.24 76.47
N LEU A 256 12.42 -8.13 76.65
CA LEU A 256 13.19 -8.68 75.53
C LEU A 256 12.30 -9.48 74.56
N ALA A 257 11.41 -10.33 75.09
CA ALA A 257 10.44 -11.07 74.29
C ALA A 257 9.52 -10.13 73.50
N TRP A 258 9.03 -9.05 74.11
CA TRP A 258 8.24 -8.02 73.43
C TRP A 258 8.98 -7.42 72.24
N ARG A 259 10.26 -7.04 72.44
CA ARG A 259 11.10 -6.49 71.37
C ARG A 259 11.25 -7.49 70.23
N GLN A 260 11.56 -8.75 70.53
CA GLN A 260 11.75 -9.81 69.53
C GLN A 260 10.45 -10.12 68.77
N LEU A 261 9.32 -10.22 69.46
CA LEU A 261 8.01 -10.48 68.86
C LEU A 261 7.57 -9.34 67.93
N ARG A 262 7.64 -8.08 68.39
CA ARG A 262 7.31 -6.91 67.55
C ARG A 262 8.23 -6.77 66.34
N HIS A 263 9.52 -7.06 66.53
CA HIS A 263 10.52 -7.07 65.47
C HIS A 263 10.21 -8.13 64.40
N ALA A 264 9.99 -9.38 64.81
CA ALA A 264 9.64 -10.48 63.91
C ALA A 264 8.30 -10.22 63.20
N HIS A 265 7.29 -9.72 63.92
CA HIS A 265 5.98 -9.39 63.36
C HIS A 265 6.07 -8.28 62.31
N ALA A 266 6.84 -7.21 62.55
CA ALA A 266 7.01 -6.13 61.57
C ALA A 266 7.65 -6.62 60.25
N VAL A 267 8.67 -7.47 60.34
CA VAL A 267 9.28 -8.12 59.16
C VAL A 267 8.26 -8.99 58.43
N ALA A 268 7.52 -9.83 59.15
CA ALA A 268 6.51 -10.73 58.57
C ALA A 268 5.37 -9.95 57.88
N CYS A 269 4.89 -8.85 58.47
CA CYS A 269 3.88 -7.99 57.86
C CYS A 269 4.37 -7.35 56.57
N TYR A 270 5.60 -6.85 56.54
CA TYR A 270 6.16 -6.27 55.31
C TYR A 270 6.35 -7.34 54.22
N GLN A 271 6.85 -8.54 54.58
CA GLN A 271 6.93 -9.67 53.66
C GLN A 271 5.55 -10.04 53.09
N GLN A 272 4.51 -10.09 53.92
CA GLN A 272 3.14 -10.31 53.45
C GLN A 272 2.64 -9.19 52.53
N ALA A 273 2.97 -7.92 52.83
CA ALA A 273 2.63 -6.79 51.97
C ALA A 273 3.28 -6.89 50.58
N LEU A 274 4.52 -7.41 50.47
CA LEU A 274 5.17 -7.68 49.17
C LEU A 274 4.45 -8.74 48.32
N HIS A 275 3.62 -9.57 48.95
CA HIS A 275 2.77 -10.55 48.28
C HIS A 275 1.33 -10.06 48.05
N ALA A 276 1.01 -8.83 48.46
CA ALA A 276 -0.33 -8.28 48.29
C ALA A 276 -0.69 -8.12 46.79
N PRO A 277 -1.97 -8.27 46.41
CA PRO A 277 -2.38 -8.23 45.00
C PRO A 277 -1.96 -6.95 44.28
N HIS A 278 -2.06 -5.80 44.95
CA HIS A 278 -1.69 -4.48 44.40
C HIS A 278 -0.18 -4.30 44.17
N VAL A 279 0.67 -5.13 44.79
CA VAL A 279 2.13 -5.13 44.56
C VAL A 279 2.51 -6.13 43.47
N VAL A 280 1.86 -7.30 43.46
CA VAL A 280 2.13 -8.36 42.46
C VAL A 280 1.58 -7.98 41.08
N SER A 281 0.39 -7.40 41.05
CA SER A 281 -0.31 -6.95 39.86
C SER A 281 -0.95 -5.57 40.13
N PRO A 282 -0.21 -4.49 39.90
CA PRO A 282 -0.68 -3.13 40.19
C PRO A 282 -1.92 -2.77 39.35
N PRO A 283 -2.90 -2.03 39.91
CA PRO A 283 -4.07 -1.60 39.16
C PRO A 283 -3.70 -0.71 37.96
N GLU A 284 -2.68 0.13 38.10
CA GLU A 284 -2.17 1.01 37.03
C GLU A 284 -1.67 0.19 35.82
N ARG A 285 -1.10 -1.00 36.08
CA ARG A 285 -0.71 -1.94 35.02
C ARG A 285 -1.93 -2.47 34.26
N ALA A 286 -3.02 -2.78 34.95
CA ALA A 286 -4.25 -3.25 34.32
C ALA A 286 -4.89 -2.14 33.45
N GLU A 287 -4.88 -0.90 33.93
CA GLU A 287 -5.34 0.26 33.17
C GLU A 287 -4.48 0.50 31.92
N ALA A 288 -3.15 0.50 32.05
CA ALA A 288 -2.24 0.66 30.91
C ALA A 288 -2.43 -0.43 29.85
N LEU A 289 -2.66 -1.68 30.27
CA LEU A 289 -2.97 -2.79 29.37
C LEU A 289 -4.33 -2.62 28.69
N ALA A 290 -5.35 -2.14 29.40
CA ALA A 290 -6.67 -1.88 28.83
C ALA A 290 -6.61 -0.79 27.76
N ASP A 291 -5.91 0.31 28.04
CA ASP A 291 -5.66 1.40 27.09
C ASP A 291 -4.89 0.93 25.86
N LEU A 292 -3.87 0.11 26.05
CA LEU A 292 -3.12 -0.50 24.96
C LEU A 292 -4.04 -1.38 24.10
N SER A 293 -4.89 -2.20 24.71
CA SER A 293 -5.84 -3.04 23.98
C SER A 293 -6.85 -2.20 23.18
N ALA A 294 -7.29 -1.06 23.71
CA ALA A 294 -8.21 -0.16 23.02
C ALA A 294 -7.54 0.51 21.81
N ALA A 295 -6.30 0.98 21.96
CA ALA A 295 -5.51 1.54 20.87
C ALA A 295 -5.30 0.52 19.74
N GLN A 296 -4.97 -0.73 20.08
CA GLN A 296 -4.80 -1.82 19.11
C GLN A 296 -6.10 -2.14 18.36
N ARG A 297 -7.25 -2.17 19.04
CA ARG A 297 -8.56 -2.35 18.38
C ARG A 297 -8.88 -1.20 17.43
N ALA A 298 -8.58 0.05 17.83
CA ALA A 298 -8.80 1.21 16.97
C ALA A 298 -7.92 1.20 15.72
N ALA A 299 -6.64 0.86 15.86
CA ALA A 299 -5.73 0.70 14.71
C ALA A 299 -6.19 -0.44 13.79
N GLN A 300 -6.64 -1.56 14.37
CA GLN A 300 -7.18 -2.68 13.60
C GLN A 300 -8.45 -2.29 12.82
N ALA A 301 -9.41 -1.62 13.45
CA ALA A 301 -10.63 -1.14 12.77
C ALA A 301 -10.32 -0.19 11.60
N ARG A 302 -9.30 0.69 11.73
CA ARG A 302 -8.84 1.54 10.62
C ARG A 302 -8.28 0.73 9.47
N ARG A 303 -7.47 -0.31 9.74
CA ARG A 303 -6.95 -1.20 8.69
C ARG A 303 -8.06 -1.94 7.97
N GLU A 304 -9.04 -2.44 8.71
CA GLU A 304 -10.20 -3.14 8.15
C GLU A 304 -11.00 -2.20 7.24
N ALA A 305 -11.28 -0.97 7.67
CA ALA A 305 -11.97 0.03 6.85
C ALA A 305 -11.19 0.37 5.57
N LEU A 306 -9.86 0.48 5.64
CA LEU A 306 -9.02 0.73 4.46
C LEU A 306 -9.04 -0.45 3.47
N LEU A 307 -8.96 -1.68 3.98
CA LEU A 307 -9.00 -2.90 3.16
C LEU A 307 -10.41 -3.14 2.56
N GLU A 308 -11.47 -2.87 3.33
CA GLU A 308 -12.86 -2.91 2.85
C GLU A 308 -13.09 -1.87 1.76
N GLY A 309 -12.63 -0.63 1.97
CA GLY A 309 -12.70 0.42 0.96
C GLY A 309 -11.95 0.07 -0.32
N LEU A 310 -10.74 -0.49 -0.20
CA LEU A 310 -9.95 -0.94 -1.34
C LEU A 310 -10.63 -2.09 -2.09
N ALA A 311 -11.16 -3.08 -1.38
CA ALA A 311 -11.85 -4.20 -2.01
C ALA A 311 -13.16 -3.77 -2.69
N ALA A 312 -13.84 -2.74 -2.17
CA ALA A 312 -15.10 -2.24 -2.70
C ALA A 312 -14.97 -1.47 -4.02
N LEU A 313 -13.76 -1.09 -4.43
CA LEU A 313 -13.54 -0.44 -5.72
C LEU A 313 -13.90 -1.36 -6.88
N GLU A 314 -14.51 -0.78 -7.92
CA GLU A 314 -14.81 -1.43 -9.19
C GLU A 314 -13.95 -0.79 -10.28
N PRO A 315 -13.56 -1.54 -11.34
CA PRO A 315 -12.92 -0.92 -12.49
C PRO A 315 -13.85 0.14 -13.12
N PRO A 316 -13.37 1.31 -13.54
CA PRO A 316 -11.96 1.69 -13.73
C PRO A 316 -11.27 2.30 -12.50
N ASP A 317 -11.98 2.54 -11.40
CA ASP A 317 -11.39 3.13 -10.18
C ASP A 317 -10.48 2.14 -9.43
N LEU A 318 -10.62 0.84 -9.73
CA LEU A 318 -9.71 -0.22 -9.32
C LEU A 318 -8.45 -0.22 -10.21
N ASP A 319 -7.47 0.63 -9.87
CA ASP A 319 -6.15 0.69 -10.53
C ASP A 319 -4.99 0.31 -9.59
N GLU A 320 -3.79 0.08 -10.16
CA GLU A 320 -2.60 -0.23 -9.34
C GLU A 320 -2.27 0.91 -8.35
N ARG A 321 -2.57 2.17 -8.73
CA ARG A 321 -2.25 3.36 -7.95
C ARG A 321 -3.09 3.47 -6.68
N ALA A 322 -4.38 3.12 -6.73
CA ALA A 322 -5.27 3.08 -5.59
C ALA A 322 -4.78 2.05 -4.55
N ALA A 323 -4.34 0.88 -5.00
CA ALA A 323 -3.76 -0.13 -4.12
C ALA A 323 -2.45 0.34 -3.47
N VAL A 324 -1.57 1.02 -4.22
CA VAL A 324 -0.33 1.62 -3.67
C VAL A 324 -0.64 2.72 -2.66
N ALA A 325 -1.64 3.57 -2.93
CA ALA A 325 -2.07 4.62 -2.02
C ALA A 325 -2.61 4.06 -0.69
N VAL A 326 -3.45 3.01 -0.75
CA VAL A 326 -3.95 2.32 0.45
C VAL A 326 -2.83 1.59 1.19
N ALA A 327 -1.87 0.97 0.48
CA ALA A 327 -0.70 0.35 1.10
C ALA A 327 0.14 1.38 1.89
N ALA A 328 0.31 2.60 1.37
CA ALA A 328 0.97 3.68 2.10
C ALA A 328 0.20 4.09 3.36
N GLN A 329 -1.14 4.16 3.30
CA GLN A 329 -1.99 4.44 4.46
C GLN A 329 -1.91 3.32 5.51
N LEU A 330 -1.85 2.04 5.10
CA LEU A 330 -1.67 0.91 6.00
C LEU A 330 -0.32 0.93 6.73
N SER A 331 0.75 1.38 6.04
CA SER A 331 2.06 1.62 6.65
C SER A 331 2.00 2.75 7.68
N ALA A 332 1.35 3.87 7.35
CA ALA A 332 1.17 4.98 8.29
C ALA A 332 0.42 4.55 9.56
N VAL A 333 -0.66 3.75 9.44
CA VAL A 333 -1.37 3.20 10.61
C VAL A 333 -0.46 2.28 11.44
N SER A 334 0.45 1.52 10.82
CA SER A 334 1.44 0.72 11.55
C SER A 334 2.48 1.57 12.29
N GLU A 335 2.87 2.71 11.74
CA GLU A 335 3.78 3.66 12.41
C GLU A 335 3.09 4.37 13.58
N GLU A 336 1.85 4.82 13.40
CA GLU A 336 1.03 5.39 14.47
C GLU A 336 0.82 4.39 15.63
N GLU A 337 0.52 3.12 15.32
CA GLU A 337 0.40 2.07 16.34
C GLU A 337 1.73 1.86 17.07
N ALA A 338 2.87 1.89 16.37
CA ALA A 338 4.18 1.74 17.01
C ALA A 338 4.48 2.87 18.01
N GLN A 339 4.18 4.12 17.65
CA GLN A 339 4.36 5.29 18.52
C GLN A 339 3.41 5.22 19.73
N ALA A 340 2.15 4.84 19.53
CA ALA A 340 1.19 4.67 20.60
C ALA A 340 1.60 3.55 21.56
N GLU A 341 2.08 2.41 21.03
CA GLU A 341 2.60 1.30 21.83
C GLU A 341 3.82 1.69 22.66
N GLU A 342 4.77 2.45 22.08
CA GLU A 342 5.94 2.97 22.79
C GLU A 342 5.53 3.85 23.97
N ALA A 343 4.67 4.84 23.73
CA ALA A 343 4.18 5.73 24.78
C ALA A 343 3.43 4.99 25.91
N ARG A 344 2.64 3.96 25.59
CA ARG A 344 1.94 3.16 26.61
C ARG A 344 2.87 2.23 27.38
N VAL A 345 3.92 1.71 26.75
CA VAL A 345 4.96 0.96 27.44
C VAL A 345 5.77 1.87 28.37
N GLU A 346 6.04 3.12 27.98
CA GLU A 346 6.67 4.10 28.88
C GLU A 346 5.82 4.39 30.11
N GLN A 347 4.50 4.53 29.94
CA GLN A 347 3.56 4.68 31.07
C GLN A 347 3.60 3.46 32.01
N LEU A 348 3.65 2.25 31.46
CA LEU A 348 3.78 1.02 32.24
C LEU A 348 5.10 0.99 33.05
N MET A 349 6.21 1.39 32.43
CA MET A 349 7.51 1.50 33.11
C MET A 349 7.49 2.55 34.22
N ALA A 350 6.81 3.69 34.00
CA ALA A 350 6.65 4.73 35.00
C ALA A 350 5.84 4.24 36.21
N ALA A 351 4.73 3.54 35.99
CA ALA A 351 3.93 2.95 37.06
C ALA A 351 4.71 1.91 37.88
N ASP A 352 5.48 1.04 37.21
CA ASP A 352 6.36 0.07 37.89
C ASP A 352 7.46 0.78 38.70
N ALA A 353 8.01 1.88 38.21
CA ALA A 353 9.02 2.68 38.93
C ALA A 353 8.43 3.42 40.14
N GLU A 354 7.19 3.92 40.04
CA GLU A 354 6.47 4.55 41.16
C GLU A 354 6.18 3.53 42.27
N LEU A 355 5.69 2.34 41.90
CA LEU A 355 5.53 1.23 42.84
C LEU A 355 6.87 0.89 43.52
N GLU A 356 7.96 0.77 42.74
CA GLU A 356 9.28 0.55 43.33
C GLU A 356 9.67 1.66 44.32
N GLY A 357 9.29 2.90 44.04
CA GLY A 357 9.37 4.04 44.95
C GLY A 357 8.67 3.79 46.29
N THR A 358 7.38 3.47 46.24
CA THR A 358 6.57 3.21 47.45
C THR A 358 7.10 2.01 48.26
N LEU A 359 7.59 0.97 47.60
CA LEU A 359 8.20 -0.19 48.27
C LEU A 359 9.49 0.22 49.00
N ARG A 360 10.31 1.06 48.39
CA ARG A 360 11.55 1.57 49.00
C ARG A 360 11.27 2.42 50.24
N GLU A 361 10.27 3.30 50.18
CA GLU A 361 9.84 4.08 51.34
C GLU A 361 9.31 3.18 52.46
N GLY A 362 8.55 2.14 52.10
CA GLY A 362 8.09 1.12 53.05
C GLY A 362 9.23 0.35 53.70
N LEU A 363 10.33 0.09 52.99
CA LEU A 363 11.53 -0.56 53.53
C LEU A 363 12.25 0.34 54.53
N GLU A 364 12.40 1.63 54.23
CA GLU A 364 12.97 2.61 55.17
C GLU A 364 12.11 2.75 56.43
N PHE A 365 10.78 2.75 56.28
CA PHE A 365 9.86 2.74 57.41
C PHE A 365 10.00 1.48 58.27
N LEU A 366 10.14 0.30 57.64
CA LEU A 366 10.43 -0.95 58.35
C LEU A 366 11.74 -0.83 59.13
N ARG A 367 12.83 -0.39 58.48
CA ARG A 367 14.14 -0.19 59.12
C ARG A 367 14.03 0.69 60.37
N GLY A 368 13.37 1.85 60.24
CA GLY A 368 13.12 2.75 61.37
C GLY A 368 12.36 2.09 62.53
N ARG A 369 11.34 1.27 62.24
CA ARG A 369 10.59 0.53 63.26
C ARG A 369 11.42 -0.54 63.96
N LEU A 370 12.24 -1.29 63.23
CA LEU A 370 13.10 -2.33 63.80
C LEU A 370 14.15 -1.72 64.74
N LEU A 371 14.76 -0.59 64.34
CA LEU A 371 15.67 0.18 65.19
C LEU A 371 14.96 0.75 66.42
N HIS A 372 13.72 1.23 66.28
CA HIS A 372 12.92 1.74 67.39
C HIS A 372 12.63 0.65 68.45
N PHE A 373 12.33 -0.58 68.03
CA PHE A 373 12.10 -1.69 68.97
C PHE A 373 13.37 -2.11 69.71
N GLY A 374 14.55 -2.00 69.08
CA GLY A 374 15.84 -2.24 69.74
C GLY A 374 16.06 -3.71 70.12
N ALA A 375 15.54 -4.65 69.33
CA ALA A 375 15.76 -6.09 69.52
C ALA A 375 17.15 -6.56 69.06
N ALA A 376 17.75 -5.85 68.10
CA ALA A 376 19.02 -6.17 67.45
C ALA A 376 19.85 -4.90 67.23
N SER A 377 21.15 -5.05 66.94
CA SER A 377 22.01 -3.92 66.55
C SER A 377 21.71 -3.46 65.12
N ASP A 378 22.09 -2.23 64.76
CA ASP A 378 21.88 -1.67 63.40
C ASP A 378 22.46 -2.61 62.32
N GLU A 379 23.69 -3.11 62.51
CA GLU A 379 24.32 -4.08 61.60
C GLU A 379 23.51 -5.38 61.45
N ALA A 380 22.92 -5.88 62.54
CA ALA A 380 22.11 -7.09 62.50
C ALA A 380 20.73 -6.85 61.85
N VAL A 381 20.15 -5.65 62.00
CA VAL A 381 18.92 -5.26 61.30
C VAL A 381 19.18 -5.21 59.80
N GLU A 382 20.24 -4.54 59.37
CA GLU A 382 20.61 -4.46 57.96
C GLU A 382 20.90 -5.85 57.37
N ALA A 383 21.62 -6.71 58.10
CA ALA A 383 21.88 -8.08 57.67
C ALA A 383 20.59 -8.91 57.54
N GLN A 384 19.63 -8.73 58.46
CA GLN A 384 18.33 -9.40 58.38
C GLN A 384 17.50 -8.92 57.19
N ILE A 385 17.43 -7.60 56.95
CA ILE A 385 16.73 -7.01 55.81
C ILE A 385 17.34 -7.53 54.50
N ALA A 386 18.67 -7.49 54.39
CA ALA A 386 19.40 -7.98 53.22
C ALA A 386 19.17 -9.48 52.96
N ALA A 387 19.02 -10.29 54.01
CA ALA A 387 18.79 -11.73 53.88
C ALA A 387 17.33 -12.10 53.56
N THR A 388 16.36 -11.33 54.07
CA THR A 388 14.95 -11.77 54.10
C THR A 388 13.98 -10.93 53.26
N VAL A 389 14.28 -9.65 53.06
CA VAL A 389 13.39 -8.69 52.38
C VAL A 389 13.94 -8.30 51.02
N GLU A 390 15.22 -7.96 50.94
CA GLU A 390 15.87 -7.54 49.68
C GLU A 390 15.74 -8.58 48.54
N PRO A 391 15.84 -9.91 48.78
CA PRO A 391 15.62 -10.91 47.73
C PRO A 391 14.19 -10.89 47.16
N LEU A 392 13.19 -10.57 47.98
CA LEU A 392 11.80 -10.45 47.55
C LEU A 392 11.60 -9.20 46.70
N LEU A 393 12.18 -8.06 47.10
CA LEU A 393 12.18 -6.83 46.31
C LEU A 393 12.88 -7.02 44.97
N ALA A 394 14.07 -7.63 44.96
CA ALA A 394 14.80 -7.97 43.74
C ALA A 394 13.97 -8.87 42.82
N ARG A 395 13.26 -9.86 43.38
CA ARG A 395 12.33 -10.69 42.62
C ARG A 395 11.21 -9.87 42.00
N ARG A 396 10.55 -8.96 42.74
CA ARG A 396 9.49 -8.07 42.21
C ARG A 396 10.00 -7.20 41.05
N ARG A 397 11.16 -6.54 41.23
CA ARG A 397 11.83 -5.77 40.16
C ARG A 397 12.07 -6.63 38.91
N SER A 398 12.59 -7.85 39.09
CA SER A 398 12.85 -8.76 37.97
C SER A 398 11.58 -9.25 37.26
N GLU A 399 10.47 -9.37 37.98
CA GLU A 399 9.17 -9.76 37.43
C GLU A 399 8.58 -8.61 36.60
N ALA A 400 8.66 -7.36 37.08
CA ALA A 400 8.25 -6.16 36.35
C ALA A 400 9.05 -5.97 35.04
N LEU A 401 10.38 -6.02 35.10
CA LEU A 401 11.23 -5.89 33.89
C LEU A 401 10.95 -6.99 32.86
N ARG A 402 10.77 -8.24 33.32
CA ARG A 402 10.42 -9.36 32.41
C ARG A 402 9.04 -9.17 31.80
N PHE A 403 8.08 -8.67 32.56
CA PHE A 403 6.74 -8.39 32.08
C PHE A 403 6.77 -7.33 30.97
N VAL A 404 7.44 -6.20 31.18
CA VAL A 404 7.56 -5.14 30.16
C VAL A 404 8.25 -5.65 28.91
N ALA A 405 9.37 -6.36 29.05
CA ALA A 405 10.10 -6.91 27.91
C ALA A 405 9.27 -7.95 27.13
N ALA A 406 8.47 -8.77 27.82
CA ALA A 406 7.56 -9.72 27.19
C ALA A 406 6.44 -9.00 26.42
N THR A 407 5.86 -7.96 27.02
CA THR A 407 4.85 -7.09 26.40
C THR A 407 5.39 -6.45 25.12
N GLN A 408 6.52 -5.74 25.18
CA GLN A 408 7.15 -5.12 23.99
C GLN A 408 7.37 -6.12 22.84
N ARG A 409 7.88 -7.31 23.14
CA ARG A 409 8.10 -8.36 22.13
C ARG A 409 6.78 -8.86 21.54
N ALA A 410 5.74 -9.02 22.35
CA ALA A 410 4.43 -9.43 21.88
C ALA A 410 3.81 -8.39 20.93
N LEU A 411 3.89 -7.10 21.30
CA LEU A 411 3.42 -5.97 20.49
C LEU A 411 4.11 -5.91 19.13
N GLN A 412 5.46 -5.91 19.12
CA GLN A 412 6.25 -5.88 17.89
C GLN A 412 5.94 -7.06 16.96
N ARG A 413 5.83 -8.28 17.52
CA ARG A 413 5.50 -9.47 16.73
C ARG A 413 4.10 -9.39 16.13
N ARG A 414 3.12 -8.93 16.91
CA ARG A 414 1.74 -8.75 16.42
C ARG A 414 1.69 -7.70 15.31
N ARG A 415 2.18 -6.50 15.57
CA ARG A 415 2.17 -5.39 14.61
C ARG A 415 2.81 -5.79 13.29
N ARG A 416 3.97 -6.44 13.32
CA ARG A 416 4.64 -6.96 12.12
C ARG A 416 3.75 -7.93 11.34
N ARG A 417 3.17 -8.94 12.01
CA ARG A 417 2.29 -9.92 11.35
C ARG A 417 1.06 -9.27 10.73
N VAL A 418 0.38 -8.38 11.45
CA VAL A 418 -0.82 -7.69 10.95
C VAL A 418 -0.47 -6.79 9.76
N HIS A 419 0.65 -6.06 9.84
CA HIS A 419 1.12 -5.20 8.77
C HIS A 419 1.49 -5.98 7.51
N GLU A 420 2.29 -7.05 7.64
CA GLU A 420 2.68 -7.93 6.52
C GLU A 420 1.44 -8.54 5.83
N ARG A 421 0.45 -9.02 6.59
CA ARG A 421 -0.81 -9.56 6.04
C ARG A 421 -1.65 -8.50 5.33
N ALA A 422 -1.80 -7.30 5.93
CA ALA A 422 -2.55 -6.21 5.30
C ALA A 422 -1.91 -5.74 3.99
N LEU A 423 -0.58 -5.65 3.94
CA LEU A 423 0.15 -5.33 2.70
C LEU A 423 0.04 -6.44 1.65
N ALA A 424 0.07 -7.72 2.05
CA ALA A 424 -0.13 -8.83 1.13
C ALA A 424 -1.51 -8.79 0.46
N LEU A 425 -2.56 -8.39 1.22
CA LEU A 425 -3.89 -8.18 0.69
C LEU A 425 -3.93 -7.00 -0.29
N ALA A 426 -3.43 -5.83 0.11
CA ALA A 426 -3.37 -4.66 -0.75
C ALA A 426 -2.58 -4.95 -2.05
N ALA A 427 -1.45 -5.66 -1.96
CA ALA A 427 -0.67 -6.08 -3.11
C ALA A 427 -1.44 -7.05 -4.03
N THR A 428 -2.31 -7.88 -3.47
CA THR A 428 -3.19 -8.76 -4.27
C THR A 428 -4.21 -7.96 -5.04
N VAL A 429 -4.87 -6.99 -4.40
CA VAL A 429 -5.78 -6.06 -5.10
C VAL A 429 -5.03 -5.26 -6.16
N GLY A 430 -3.82 -4.78 -5.87
CA GLY A 430 -2.99 -4.03 -6.83
C GLY A 430 -2.60 -4.85 -8.06
N ARG A 431 -2.34 -6.15 -7.92
CA ARG A 431 -2.13 -7.05 -9.08
C ARG A 431 -3.38 -7.15 -9.96
N VAL A 432 -4.57 -7.17 -9.36
CA VAL A 432 -5.84 -7.19 -10.10
C VAL A 432 -6.08 -5.85 -10.80
N GLY A 433 -5.85 -4.72 -10.11
CA GLY A 433 -5.94 -3.38 -10.72
C GLY A 433 -5.01 -3.24 -11.93
N ARG A 434 -3.77 -3.71 -11.83
CA ARG A 434 -2.82 -3.72 -12.94
C ARG A 434 -3.31 -4.53 -14.16
N VAL A 435 -4.03 -5.63 -13.94
CA VAL A 435 -4.62 -6.41 -15.04
C VAL A 435 -5.65 -5.57 -15.82
N PHE A 436 -6.43 -4.75 -15.13
CA PHE A 436 -7.36 -3.81 -15.78
C PHE A 436 -6.63 -2.64 -16.46
N ASP A 437 -5.59 -2.08 -15.83
CA ASP A 437 -4.74 -1.03 -16.43
C ASP A 437 -4.11 -1.50 -17.75
N ASP A 438 -3.51 -2.70 -17.75
CA ASP A 438 -2.91 -3.31 -18.94
C ASP A 438 -3.95 -3.56 -20.03
N HIS A 439 -5.17 -3.97 -19.66
CA HIS A 439 -6.26 -4.18 -20.61
C HIS A 439 -6.76 -2.87 -21.23
N ALA A 440 -6.94 -1.83 -20.43
CA ALA A 440 -7.34 -0.50 -20.93
C ALA A 440 -6.31 0.06 -21.92
N ALA A 441 -5.01 -0.17 -21.66
CA ALA A 441 -3.94 0.17 -22.58
C ALA A 441 -4.00 -0.66 -23.88
N GLU A 442 -4.16 -1.98 -23.80
CA GLU A 442 -4.27 -2.88 -24.97
C GLU A 442 -5.47 -2.50 -25.87
N ILE A 443 -6.64 -2.21 -25.27
CA ILE A 443 -7.82 -1.75 -26.02
C ILE A 443 -7.55 -0.41 -26.72
N THR A 444 -6.95 0.56 -26.01
CA THR A 444 -6.61 1.86 -26.61
C THR A 444 -5.64 1.71 -27.79
N GLU A 445 -4.64 0.84 -27.66
CA GLU A 445 -3.69 0.53 -28.72
C GLU A 445 -4.38 -0.11 -29.93
N LEU A 446 -5.28 -1.07 -29.72
CA LEU A 446 -6.04 -1.73 -30.80
C LEU A 446 -6.86 -0.73 -31.63
N TYR A 447 -7.60 0.19 -30.99
CA TYR A 447 -8.35 1.22 -31.70
C TYR A 447 -7.44 2.24 -32.41
N SER A 448 -6.27 2.53 -31.83
CA SER A 448 -5.27 3.40 -32.47
C SER A 448 -4.64 2.74 -33.71
N SER A 449 -4.35 1.44 -33.65
CA SER A 449 -3.84 0.64 -34.77
C SER A 449 -4.86 0.60 -35.89
N LEU A 450 -6.13 0.30 -35.61
CA LEU A 450 -7.20 0.29 -36.61
C LEU A 450 -7.24 1.60 -37.40
N ARG A 451 -7.21 2.75 -36.70
CA ARG A 451 -7.21 4.08 -37.34
C ARG A 451 -5.95 4.31 -38.19
N CYS A 452 -4.78 3.87 -37.70
CA CYS A 452 -3.52 3.99 -38.42
C CYS A 452 -3.49 3.13 -39.69
N ASP A 453 -4.00 1.90 -39.61
CA ASP A 453 -4.03 0.93 -40.71
C ASP A 453 -4.97 1.41 -41.82
N ILE A 454 -6.17 1.90 -41.47
CA ILE A 454 -7.10 2.53 -42.42
C ILE A 454 -6.46 3.76 -43.10
N ALA A 455 -5.80 4.63 -42.31
CA ALA A 455 -5.10 5.79 -42.86
C ALA A 455 -3.92 5.42 -43.77
N THR A 456 -3.29 4.26 -43.54
CA THR A 456 -2.21 3.74 -44.38
C THR A 456 -2.76 3.23 -45.70
N CYS A 457 -3.83 2.42 -45.68
CA CYS A 457 -4.52 1.98 -46.90
C CYS A 457 -4.91 3.17 -47.79
N ARG A 458 -5.49 4.23 -47.18
CA ARG A 458 -5.85 5.46 -47.89
C ARG A 458 -4.65 6.15 -48.53
N ARG A 459 -3.55 6.35 -47.80
CA ARG A 459 -2.33 6.99 -48.33
C ARG A 459 -1.72 6.23 -49.50
N GLU A 460 -1.68 4.89 -49.41
CA GLU A 460 -1.16 4.03 -50.48
C GLU A 460 -2.05 4.06 -51.72
N HIS A 461 -3.37 4.09 -51.53
CA HIS A 461 -4.30 4.26 -52.64
C HIS A 461 -4.18 5.67 -53.27
N GLU A 462 -4.16 6.75 -52.49
CA GLU A 462 -4.00 8.12 -52.99
C GLU A 462 -2.72 8.32 -53.82
N GLN A 463 -1.66 7.56 -53.53
CA GLN A 463 -0.44 7.56 -54.34
C GLN A 463 -0.64 6.83 -55.67
N ARG A 464 -1.27 5.65 -55.67
CA ARG A 464 -1.61 4.88 -56.88
C ARG A 464 -2.61 5.63 -57.78
N ASP A 465 -3.61 6.26 -57.18
CA ASP A 465 -4.63 7.06 -57.85
C ASP A 465 -4.01 8.26 -58.54
N ARG A 466 -3.15 9.03 -57.85
CA ARG A 466 -2.40 10.14 -58.46
C ARG A 466 -1.61 9.73 -59.69
N SER A 467 -0.87 8.62 -59.62
CA SER A 467 -0.11 8.14 -60.78
C SER A 467 -1.01 7.73 -61.96
N SER A 468 -2.20 7.20 -61.67
CA SER A 468 -3.16 6.78 -62.69
C SER A 468 -3.88 7.98 -63.31
N GLU A 469 -4.17 9.02 -62.52
CA GLU A 469 -4.71 10.30 -62.98
C GLU A 469 -3.70 11.06 -63.85
N GLU A 470 -2.42 11.09 -63.48
CA GLU A 470 -1.34 11.65 -64.32
C GLU A 470 -1.24 10.92 -65.67
N ALA A 471 -1.26 9.58 -65.66
CA ALA A 471 -1.24 8.77 -66.88
C ALA A 471 -2.51 8.97 -67.75
N LEU A 472 -3.66 9.18 -67.12
CA LEU A 472 -4.90 9.54 -67.81
C LEU A 472 -4.75 10.91 -68.48
N ASP A 473 -4.29 11.93 -67.78
CA ASP A 473 -4.08 13.27 -68.34
C ASP A 473 -3.12 13.24 -69.54
N GLU A 474 -2.03 12.47 -69.46
CA GLU A 474 -1.12 12.24 -70.59
C GLU A 474 -1.85 11.60 -71.79
N SER A 475 -2.64 10.56 -71.53
CA SER A 475 -3.42 9.87 -72.57
C SER A 475 -4.48 10.78 -73.20
N LEU A 476 -5.14 11.63 -72.42
CA LEU A 476 -6.13 12.61 -72.91
C LEU A 476 -5.48 13.74 -73.71
N LEU A 477 -4.29 14.20 -73.31
CA LEU A 477 -3.52 15.17 -74.08
C LEU A 477 -3.04 14.59 -75.42
N ALA A 478 -2.57 13.34 -75.42
CA ALA A 478 -2.21 12.62 -76.64
C ALA A 478 -3.43 12.44 -77.56
N LEU A 479 -4.58 12.04 -76.99
CA LEU A 479 -5.84 11.91 -77.71
C LEU A 479 -6.26 13.22 -78.39
N ARG A 480 -6.23 14.35 -77.67
CA ARG A 480 -6.55 15.68 -78.23
C ARG A 480 -5.61 16.10 -79.35
N ARG A 481 -4.37 15.60 -79.33
CA ARG A 481 -3.34 15.95 -80.32
C ARG A 481 -3.20 14.93 -81.44
N ALA A 482 -3.92 13.81 -81.45
CA ALA A 482 -3.76 12.74 -82.43
C ALA A 482 -3.74 13.25 -83.89
N ALA A 483 -2.83 12.71 -84.71
CA ALA A 483 -2.63 13.11 -86.10
C ALA A 483 -3.60 12.43 -87.08
N ASP A 484 -4.12 11.26 -86.71
CA ASP A 484 -5.11 10.52 -87.49
C ASP A 484 -6.09 9.74 -86.62
N LYS A 485 -7.07 9.10 -87.29
CA LYS A 485 -8.12 8.35 -86.62
C LYS A 485 -7.60 7.11 -85.89
N GLU A 486 -6.54 6.47 -86.39
CA GLU A 486 -5.99 5.24 -85.79
C GLU A 486 -5.28 5.60 -84.48
N GLU A 487 -4.44 6.63 -84.49
CA GLU A 487 -3.79 7.17 -83.29
C GLU A 487 -4.81 7.70 -82.27
N CYS A 488 -5.87 8.38 -82.74
CA CYS A 488 -6.98 8.83 -81.90
C CYS A 488 -7.68 7.64 -81.23
N SER A 489 -7.92 6.54 -81.95
CA SER A 489 -8.57 5.35 -81.39
C SER A 489 -7.67 4.61 -80.39
N LEU A 490 -6.35 4.59 -80.61
CA LEU A 490 -5.38 3.98 -79.71
C LEU A 490 -5.28 4.74 -78.38
N HIS A 491 -5.17 6.07 -78.44
CA HIS A 491 -5.14 6.90 -77.22
C HIS A 491 -6.47 6.92 -76.48
N ALA A 492 -7.61 6.84 -77.18
CA ALA A 492 -8.91 6.66 -76.54
C ALA A 492 -8.98 5.32 -75.80
N ALA A 493 -8.54 4.22 -76.42
CA ALA A 493 -8.48 2.91 -75.77
C ALA A 493 -7.58 2.95 -74.51
N ALA A 494 -6.39 3.55 -74.61
CA ALA A 494 -5.49 3.73 -73.46
C ALA A 494 -6.13 4.55 -72.33
N ALA A 495 -6.84 5.65 -72.65
CA ALA A 495 -7.55 6.45 -71.67
C ALA A 495 -8.74 5.70 -71.02
N THR A 496 -9.44 4.85 -71.77
CA THR A 496 -10.51 4.00 -71.19
C THR A 496 -9.96 2.89 -70.30
N GLU A 497 -8.78 2.36 -70.63
CA GLU A 497 -8.08 1.36 -69.81
C GLU A 497 -7.58 1.97 -68.49
N THR A 498 -6.95 3.15 -68.53
CA THR A 498 -6.53 3.85 -67.31
C THR A 498 -7.71 4.27 -66.44
N LEU A 499 -8.83 4.72 -67.03
CA LEU A 499 -10.08 4.95 -66.29
C LEU A 499 -10.61 3.66 -65.64
N SER A 500 -10.52 2.52 -66.32
CA SER A 500 -10.93 1.23 -65.74
C SER A 500 -10.02 0.82 -64.58
N ALA A 501 -8.71 1.06 -64.70
CA ALA A 501 -7.73 0.83 -63.65
C ALA A 501 -7.96 1.72 -62.41
N ILE A 502 -8.33 3.00 -62.60
CA ILE A 502 -8.71 3.91 -61.51
C ILE A 502 -9.95 3.37 -60.77
N ALA A 503 -10.99 2.97 -61.50
CA ALA A 503 -12.20 2.40 -60.90
C ALA A 503 -11.91 1.11 -60.11
N GLU A 504 -11.04 0.25 -60.64
CA GLU A 504 -10.60 -0.95 -59.94
C GLU A 504 -9.75 -0.61 -58.71
N GLY A 505 -8.91 0.43 -58.78
CA GLY A 505 -8.14 0.93 -57.64
C GLY A 505 -9.01 1.30 -56.44
N TYR A 506 -10.18 1.93 -56.66
CA TYR A 506 -11.14 2.23 -55.59
C TYR A 506 -11.76 0.96 -54.99
N ARG A 507 -12.06 -0.07 -55.81
CA ARG A 507 -12.55 -1.36 -55.32
C ARG A 507 -11.50 -2.11 -54.51
N VAL A 508 -10.23 -2.04 -54.92
CA VAL A 508 -9.12 -2.63 -54.17
C VAL A 508 -8.93 -1.93 -52.82
N LEU A 509 -8.98 -0.58 -52.77
CA LEU A 509 -8.94 0.15 -51.49
C LEU A 509 -10.10 -0.27 -50.57
N HIS A 510 -11.31 -0.38 -51.10
CA HIS A 510 -12.47 -0.85 -50.34
C HIS A 510 -12.24 -2.27 -49.79
N ALA A 511 -11.76 -3.21 -50.60
CA ALA A 511 -11.44 -4.57 -50.14
C ALA A 511 -10.34 -4.60 -49.06
N GLU A 512 -9.24 -3.84 -49.26
CA GLU A 512 -8.13 -3.73 -48.31
C GLU A 512 -8.59 -3.15 -46.95
N THR A 513 -9.41 -2.09 -46.99
CA THR A 513 -9.96 -1.47 -45.77
C THR A 513 -10.97 -2.35 -45.06
N LEU A 514 -11.83 -3.06 -45.78
CA LEU A 514 -12.77 -4.02 -45.19
C LEU A 514 -12.06 -5.18 -44.49
N ASP A 515 -10.96 -5.70 -45.04
CA ASP A 515 -10.18 -6.76 -44.40
C ASP A 515 -9.53 -6.28 -43.08
N VAL A 516 -9.01 -5.05 -43.06
CA VAL A 516 -8.50 -4.44 -41.81
C VAL A 516 -9.62 -4.28 -40.78
N VAL A 517 -10.79 -3.79 -41.19
CA VAL A 517 -11.95 -3.57 -40.31
C VAL A 517 -12.50 -4.89 -39.75
N ALA A 518 -12.62 -5.93 -40.59
CA ALA A 518 -13.15 -7.24 -40.20
C ALA A 518 -12.26 -7.97 -39.16
N ARG A 519 -10.95 -7.69 -39.14
CA ARG A 519 -10.02 -8.27 -38.15
C ARG A 519 -10.19 -7.65 -36.76
N HIS A 520 -10.69 -6.42 -36.66
CA HIS A 520 -10.72 -5.67 -35.40
C HIS A 520 -11.61 -6.29 -34.30
N PRO A 521 -12.88 -6.70 -34.56
CA PRO A 521 -13.70 -7.37 -33.55
C PRO A 521 -13.07 -8.64 -32.98
N SER A 522 -12.39 -9.42 -33.83
CA SER A 522 -11.68 -10.63 -33.39
C SER A 522 -10.49 -10.33 -32.47
N ALA A 523 -9.78 -9.22 -32.72
CA ALA A 523 -8.67 -8.76 -31.89
C ALA A 523 -9.16 -8.27 -30.52
N VAL A 524 -10.27 -7.51 -30.49
CA VAL A 524 -10.93 -7.08 -29.25
C VAL A 524 -11.43 -8.30 -28.45
N GLY A 525 -12.05 -9.28 -29.10
CA GLY A 525 -12.47 -10.53 -28.46
C GLY A 525 -11.30 -11.33 -27.85
N SER A 526 -10.16 -11.38 -28.54
CA SER A 526 -8.93 -11.97 -28.01
C SER A 526 -8.42 -11.23 -26.78
N ALA A 527 -8.39 -9.89 -26.79
CA ALA A 527 -7.98 -9.07 -25.65
C ALA A 527 -8.89 -9.28 -24.43
N LEU A 528 -10.21 -9.43 -24.64
CA LEU A 528 -11.17 -9.74 -23.57
C LEU A 528 -10.95 -11.14 -22.97
N SER A 529 -10.62 -12.14 -23.80
CA SER A 529 -10.28 -13.49 -23.32
C SER A 529 -8.96 -13.50 -22.53
N LYS A 530 -7.96 -12.71 -22.96
CA LYS A 530 -6.72 -12.52 -22.20
C LYS A 530 -6.97 -11.83 -20.85
N LEU A 531 -7.83 -10.81 -20.82
CA LEU A 531 -8.25 -10.16 -19.57
C LEU A 531 -8.83 -11.20 -18.61
N HIS A 532 -9.80 -11.99 -19.07
CA HIS A 532 -10.43 -13.03 -18.27
C HIS A 532 -9.40 -14.03 -17.70
N ALA A 533 -8.51 -14.56 -18.54
CA ALA A 533 -7.46 -15.50 -18.12
C ALA A 533 -6.51 -14.89 -17.08
N ARG A 534 -6.01 -13.66 -17.32
CA ARG A 534 -5.12 -12.95 -16.38
C ARG A 534 -5.83 -12.66 -15.05
N LEU A 535 -7.12 -12.33 -15.09
CA LEU A 535 -7.92 -12.09 -13.91
C LEU A 535 -8.04 -13.38 -13.07
N CYS A 536 -8.38 -14.50 -13.71
CA CYS A 536 -8.43 -15.80 -13.06
C CYS A 536 -7.08 -16.19 -12.43
N ASP A 537 -5.96 -15.99 -13.15
CA ASP A 537 -4.62 -16.27 -12.61
C ASP A 537 -4.28 -15.38 -11.41
N SER A 538 -4.59 -14.08 -11.50
CA SER A 538 -4.27 -13.08 -10.45
C SER A 538 -5.01 -13.35 -9.14
N LEU A 539 -6.25 -13.86 -9.23
CA LEU A 539 -7.12 -14.24 -8.12
C LEU A 539 -7.05 -15.75 -7.79
N ARG A 540 -6.25 -16.53 -8.54
CA ARG A 540 -6.16 -18.00 -8.47
C ARG A 540 -7.51 -18.71 -8.51
N LEU A 541 -8.35 -18.23 -9.42
CA LEU A 541 -9.66 -18.78 -9.70
C LEU A 541 -9.54 -19.90 -10.74
N LYS A 542 -10.28 -20.98 -10.53
CA LYS A 542 -10.47 -22.04 -11.51
C LYS A 542 -11.94 -22.03 -11.92
N ALA A 543 -12.22 -21.85 -13.20
CA ALA A 543 -13.59 -21.96 -13.70
C ALA A 543 -14.12 -23.37 -13.43
N CYS A 544 -15.29 -23.47 -12.81
CA CYS A 544 -16.00 -24.73 -12.75
C CYS A 544 -16.50 -25.04 -14.16
N ALA A 545 -16.18 -26.20 -14.71
CA ALA A 545 -16.63 -26.57 -16.04
C ALA A 545 -18.17 -26.47 -16.11
N GLU A 546 -18.69 -25.74 -17.09
CA GLU A 546 -20.11 -25.75 -17.43
C GLU A 546 -20.51 -27.20 -17.72
N GLY A 547 -21.20 -27.84 -16.77
CA GLY A 547 -21.69 -29.20 -16.94
C GLY A 547 -21.35 -30.21 -15.84
N SER A 548 -21.14 -29.82 -14.58
CA SER A 548 -21.51 -30.73 -13.49
C SER A 548 -23.00 -30.55 -13.22
N ASN A 549 -23.80 -31.46 -13.77
CA ASN A 549 -25.24 -31.54 -13.52
C ASN A 549 -25.49 -31.46 -12.00
N GLU A 550 -26.63 -30.88 -11.58
CA GLU A 550 -27.09 -30.93 -10.18
C GLU A 550 -27.02 -32.36 -9.61
N GLU A 551 -27.17 -33.38 -10.45
CA GLU A 551 -27.04 -34.81 -10.13
C GLU A 551 -25.62 -35.26 -9.70
N ASP A 552 -24.55 -34.61 -10.18
CA ASP A 552 -23.16 -34.97 -9.83
C ASP A 552 -22.73 -34.35 -8.48
N LEU A 553 -23.30 -33.21 -8.10
CA LEU A 553 -23.10 -32.61 -6.79
C LEU A 553 -23.85 -33.41 -5.69
N GLU A 554 -25.04 -33.93 -6.00
CA GLU A 554 -25.78 -34.84 -5.10
C GLU A 554 -25.02 -36.14 -4.83
N ALA A 555 -24.30 -36.67 -5.83
CA ALA A 555 -23.46 -37.86 -5.70
C ALA A 555 -22.17 -37.60 -4.90
N PHE A 556 -21.58 -36.40 -5.01
CA PHE A 556 -20.32 -36.04 -4.32
C PHE A 556 -20.53 -35.69 -2.84
N PHE A 557 -21.66 -35.04 -2.49
CA PHE A 557 -21.99 -34.67 -1.11
C PHE A 557 -22.82 -35.73 -0.35
N GLY A 558 -23.28 -36.79 -1.02
CA GLY A 558 -23.99 -37.91 -0.38
C GLY A 558 -25.33 -37.53 0.25
N LEU A 559 -25.99 -36.47 -0.23
CA LEU A 559 -27.26 -35.98 0.28
C LEU A 559 -28.35 -36.12 -0.78
N ARG A 560 -29.30 -37.04 -0.55
CA ARG A 560 -30.57 -37.06 -1.28
C ARG A 560 -31.55 -36.13 -0.58
N PHE A 561 -31.96 -35.05 -1.24
CA PHE A 561 -33.11 -34.26 -0.78
C PHE A 561 -34.39 -34.79 -1.43
N PRO A 562 -35.40 -35.23 -0.67
CA PRO A 562 -36.74 -35.43 -1.20
C PRO A 562 -37.45 -34.07 -1.30
N ASP A 563 -37.97 -33.80 -2.49
CA ASP A 563 -39.07 -32.91 -2.86
C ASP A 563 -39.31 -31.62 -2.05
N ARG A 564 -39.13 -30.52 -2.80
CA ARG A 564 -39.65 -29.17 -2.58
C ARG A 564 -41.03 -29.14 -1.88
N LEU A 565 -41.09 -28.91 -0.56
CA LEU A 565 -42.14 -28.12 0.12
C LEU A 565 -42.00 -28.04 1.66
N VAL A 566 -40.81 -27.93 2.26
CA VAL A 566 -40.70 -27.70 3.74
C VAL A 566 -39.58 -26.73 4.15
N ALA A 567 -38.69 -26.28 3.26
CA ALA A 567 -37.49 -25.50 3.63
C ALA A 567 -37.73 -24.03 4.01
N ALA A 568 -38.98 -23.53 4.01
CA ALA A 568 -39.28 -22.17 4.48
C ALA A 568 -39.58 -22.10 5.99
N GLU A 569 -40.01 -23.19 6.63
CA GLU A 569 -40.40 -23.18 8.05
C GLU A 569 -39.27 -23.60 9.02
N LEU A 570 -38.19 -24.21 8.50
CA LEU A 570 -37.04 -24.61 9.32
C LEU A 570 -35.94 -23.52 9.42
N LEU A 571 -35.87 -22.61 8.43
CA LEU A 571 -34.95 -21.46 8.47
C LEU A 571 -35.33 -20.41 9.53
N GLU A 572 -36.62 -20.30 9.89
CA GLU A 572 -37.04 -19.43 11.00
C GLU A 572 -36.78 -20.05 12.39
N GLN A 573 -36.55 -21.37 12.49
CA GLN A 573 -36.26 -22.04 13.76
C GLN A 573 -34.77 -22.15 14.08
N GLU A 574 -33.87 -22.06 13.08
CA GLU A 574 -32.41 -22.10 13.29
C GLU A 574 -31.80 -20.74 13.69
N GLU A 575 -32.44 -19.61 13.39
CA GLU A 575 -31.95 -18.28 13.81
C GLU A 575 -32.05 -18.02 15.32
N ARG A 576 -32.71 -18.89 16.09
CA ARG A 576 -32.83 -18.78 17.56
C ARG A 576 -31.94 -19.75 18.35
N GLY A 577 -31.08 -20.52 17.68
CA GLY A 577 -30.41 -21.68 18.27
C GLY A 577 -28.88 -21.70 18.25
N ILE A 578 -28.18 -20.59 18.01
CA ILE A 578 -26.69 -20.62 17.96
C ILE A 578 -26.08 -19.85 19.14
N ALA A 579 -26.28 -20.42 20.32
CA ALA A 579 -25.36 -20.28 21.43
C ALA A 579 -25.13 -21.69 22.01
N ALA A 580 -23.88 -22.13 21.95
CA ALA A 580 -23.30 -23.36 22.49
C ALA A 580 -23.10 -24.53 21.50
N LEU A 581 -21.84 -25.01 21.51
CA LEU A 581 -21.34 -26.34 21.09
C LEU A 581 -21.27 -26.52 19.55
N GLU A 582 -20.19 -26.94 18.91
CA GLU A 582 -18.94 -27.60 19.27
C GLU A 582 -17.92 -27.34 18.14
N ARG A 583 -16.61 -27.36 18.46
CA ARG A 583 -15.55 -27.42 17.43
C ARG A 583 -15.66 -28.76 16.68
N PRO A 584 -15.81 -28.78 15.35
CA PRO A 584 -15.53 -29.99 14.58
C PRO A 584 -14.04 -30.07 14.28
N ALA A 585 -13.52 -31.29 14.35
CA ALA A 585 -12.18 -31.67 13.95
C ALA A 585 -11.89 -31.34 12.47
N ALA A 586 -10.60 -31.20 12.19
CA ALA A 586 -10.02 -30.98 10.86
C ALA A 586 -10.63 -31.90 9.79
N VAL A 587 -11.22 -31.31 8.76
CA VAL A 587 -11.56 -31.97 7.50
C VAL A 587 -11.21 -31.02 6.34
N GLU A 588 -10.67 -31.65 5.31
CA GLU A 588 -10.18 -31.26 3.99
C GLU A 588 -10.81 -30.04 3.29
N GLY A 589 -10.03 -29.46 2.37
CA GLY A 589 -10.16 -28.15 1.73
C GLY A 589 -11.57 -27.67 1.44
N ARG A 590 -11.91 -26.49 1.96
CA ARG A 590 -13.18 -25.82 1.65
C ARG A 590 -13.01 -25.07 0.33
N HIS A 591 -13.54 -25.65 -0.73
CA HIS A 591 -13.70 -24.97 -2.02
C HIS A 591 -14.63 -23.74 -1.83
N LEU A 592 -14.11 -22.53 -2.03
CA LEU A 592 -14.91 -21.30 -1.96
C LEU A 592 -15.42 -20.95 -3.36
N LEU A 593 -16.75 -20.85 -3.50
CA LEU A 593 -17.40 -20.57 -4.77
C LEU A 593 -17.69 -19.07 -4.91
N VAL A 594 -17.29 -18.48 -6.04
CA VAL A 594 -17.65 -17.12 -6.46
C VAL A 594 -18.65 -17.26 -7.59
N ARG A 595 -19.84 -16.66 -7.43
CA ARG A 595 -20.87 -16.65 -8.47
C ARG A 595 -20.98 -15.25 -9.08
N THR A 596 -20.91 -15.18 -10.40
CA THR A 596 -21.06 -13.93 -11.15
C THR A 596 -22.53 -13.59 -11.39
N GLU A 597 -22.81 -12.36 -11.80
CA GLU A 597 -24.15 -11.94 -12.22
C GLU A 597 -24.65 -12.72 -13.44
N GLY A 598 -23.73 -13.14 -14.34
CA GLY A 598 -24.02 -14.04 -15.45
C GLY A 598 -24.26 -15.50 -15.05
N GLY A 599 -24.10 -15.85 -13.76
CA GLY A 599 -24.40 -17.18 -13.22
C GLY A 599 -23.26 -18.19 -13.29
N VAL A 600 -22.07 -17.80 -13.75
CA VAL A 600 -20.87 -18.66 -13.79
C VAL A 600 -20.30 -18.80 -12.39
N THR A 601 -19.94 -20.03 -12.01
CA THR A 601 -19.31 -20.33 -10.73
C THR A 601 -17.81 -20.59 -10.89
N TYR A 602 -17.01 -19.90 -10.08
CA TYR A 602 -15.57 -20.05 -10.02
C TYR A 602 -15.17 -20.62 -8.67
N GLU A 603 -14.19 -21.50 -8.68
CA GLU A 603 -13.59 -22.06 -7.49
C GLU A 603 -12.31 -21.28 -7.14
N MET A 604 -12.26 -20.69 -5.95
CA MET A 604 -11.06 -20.04 -5.43
C MET A 604 -10.21 -21.06 -4.66
N LEU A 605 -8.97 -21.31 -5.12
CA LEU A 605 -8.08 -22.29 -4.50
C LEU A 605 -7.55 -21.80 -3.14
N GLU A 606 -7.83 -22.51 -2.04
CA GLU A 606 -7.49 -22.13 -0.65
C GLU A 606 -5.97 -22.02 -0.34
N THR A 607 -5.09 -22.40 -1.26
CA THR A 607 -3.63 -22.24 -1.09
C THR A 607 -3.18 -20.77 -1.03
N THR A 608 -4.08 -19.81 -1.28
CA THR A 608 -3.85 -18.36 -1.16
C THR A 608 -3.60 -17.89 0.28
N LEU A 609 -4.24 -18.50 1.28
CA LEU A 609 -4.15 -18.07 2.68
C LEU A 609 -2.90 -18.60 3.40
N ALA A 610 -2.40 -19.76 3.00
CA ALA A 610 -1.21 -20.39 3.61
C ALA A 610 0.11 -19.96 2.93
N ALA A 611 0.07 -19.59 1.65
CA ALA A 611 1.28 -19.24 0.87
C ALA A 611 1.81 -17.81 1.13
N ALA A 612 1.10 -16.98 1.89
CA ALA A 612 1.54 -15.63 2.29
C ALA A 612 2.63 -15.64 3.39
N GLY A 613 3.41 -16.72 3.52
CA GLY A 613 4.69 -16.69 4.23
C GLY A 613 4.61 -16.64 5.75
N ILE A 614 3.65 -17.34 6.37
CA ILE A 614 3.68 -17.56 7.82
C ILE A 614 3.81 -19.06 8.06
N GLU A 615 5.05 -19.56 7.99
CA GLU A 615 5.40 -20.74 8.76
C GLU A 615 5.00 -20.46 10.20
N ALA A 616 4.00 -21.20 10.69
CA ALA A 616 3.66 -21.22 12.09
C ALA A 616 4.92 -21.62 12.86
N ALA A 617 5.61 -20.64 13.42
CA ALA A 617 6.73 -20.85 14.33
C ALA A 617 6.17 -21.48 15.62
N SER A 618 5.94 -22.79 15.53
CA SER A 618 5.79 -23.73 16.62
C SER A 618 7.13 -23.79 17.36
N SER A 619 7.32 -22.87 18.29
CA SER A 619 8.18 -23.11 19.45
C SER A 619 7.60 -22.29 20.61
N ALA A 620 6.69 -22.92 21.33
CA ALA A 620 6.33 -22.46 22.67
C ALA A 620 7.54 -22.69 23.58
N PRO A 621 8.11 -21.65 24.21
CA PRO A 621 8.95 -21.88 25.37
C PRO A 621 8.01 -22.06 26.57
N GLU A 622 8.04 -23.25 27.13
CA GLU A 622 7.50 -23.54 28.46
C GLU A 622 8.11 -22.57 29.47
N GLY A 623 7.26 -21.71 30.04
CA GLY A 623 7.67 -20.74 31.05
C GLY A 623 6.49 -19.85 31.42
N ARG A 624 5.70 -20.28 32.40
CA ARG A 624 4.54 -19.56 32.96
C ARG A 624 4.87 -18.10 33.31
N ALA A 625 4.56 -17.20 32.38
CA ALA A 625 4.11 -15.83 32.61
C ALA A 625 3.26 -15.48 31.39
N ALA A 626 2.02 -15.97 31.40
CA ALA A 626 1.02 -15.64 30.41
C ALA A 626 0.68 -14.15 30.57
N VAL A 627 1.43 -13.28 29.87
CA VAL A 627 0.90 -11.99 29.46
C VAL A 627 -0.14 -12.32 28.40
N VAL A 628 -1.35 -12.63 28.86
CA VAL A 628 -2.54 -12.75 28.04
C VAL A 628 -2.87 -11.35 27.54
N LEU A 629 -2.12 -10.85 26.55
CA LEU A 629 -2.66 -9.95 25.54
C LEU A 629 -3.37 -10.83 24.50
N ALA A 630 -4.29 -11.67 24.96
CA ALA A 630 -4.87 -12.73 24.16
C ALA A 630 -6.26 -13.15 24.68
N ASP A 631 -7.28 -12.42 24.27
CA ASP A 631 -8.30 -13.15 23.50
C ASP A 631 -7.65 -13.46 22.16
N GLY A 632 -7.23 -14.72 22.00
CA GLY A 632 -6.50 -15.25 20.84
C GLY A 632 -7.31 -15.29 19.53
N SER A 633 -8.26 -14.37 19.34
CA SER A 633 -9.13 -14.28 18.17
C SER A 633 -9.47 -12.85 17.74
N ALA A 634 -9.10 -11.81 18.48
CA ALA A 634 -9.72 -10.48 18.35
C ALA A 634 -8.83 -9.37 17.77
N GLY A 635 -7.63 -9.66 17.27
CA GLY A 635 -6.67 -8.59 16.94
C GLY A 635 -5.77 -8.77 15.72
N ASP A 636 -5.86 -9.89 15.01
CA ASP A 636 -5.30 -10.02 13.66
C ASP A 636 -6.41 -9.76 12.64
N VAL A 637 -6.07 -9.39 11.39
CA VAL A 637 -7.05 -9.40 10.29
C VAL A 637 -7.71 -10.77 10.28
N PRO A 638 -9.02 -10.87 10.58
CA PRO A 638 -9.66 -12.16 10.71
C PRO A 638 -9.51 -12.91 9.38
N PRO A 639 -9.11 -14.18 9.38
CA PRO A 639 -9.03 -14.97 8.14
C PRO A 639 -10.38 -14.98 7.39
N ASP A 640 -11.49 -14.85 8.13
CA ASP A 640 -12.83 -14.72 7.55
C ASP A 640 -13.08 -13.36 6.89
N LEU A 641 -12.47 -12.27 7.37
CA LEU A 641 -12.53 -10.97 6.71
C LEU A 641 -11.69 -11.01 5.42
N GLU A 642 -10.47 -11.53 5.49
CA GLU A 642 -9.60 -11.71 4.32
C GLU A 642 -10.29 -12.50 3.20
N ARG A 643 -10.90 -13.64 3.55
CA ARG A 643 -11.74 -14.43 2.62
C ARG A 643 -12.88 -13.61 2.06
N ARG A 644 -13.65 -12.91 2.89
CA ARG A 644 -14.80 -12.10 2.47
C ARG A 644 -14.39 -10.99 1.49
N LEU A 645 -13.26 -10.33 1.75
CA LEU A 645 -12.72 -9.28 0.89
C LEU A 645 -12.30 -9.83 -0.47
N LEU A 646 -11.56 -10.94 -0.50
CA LEU A 646 -11.11 -11.57 -1.75
C LEU A 646 -12.29 -12.14 -2.56
N LEU A 647 -13.27 -12.76 -1.90
CA LEU A 647 -14.48 -13.25 -2.58
C LEU A 647 -15.33 -12.10 -3.13
N GLY A 648 -15.49 -11.03 -2.36
CA GLY A 648 -16.20 -9.83 -2.81
C GLY A 648 -15.49 -9.16 -4.00
N LEU A 649 -14.16 -9.04 -3.94
CA LEU A 649 -13.35 -8.50 -5.03
C LEU A 649 -13.49 -9.36 -6.29
N ALA A 650 -13.34 -10.68 -6.15
CA ALA A 650 -13.48 -11.61 -7.27
C ALA A 650 -14.86 -11.53 -7.92
N GLY A 651 -15.93 -11.51 -7.11
CA GLY A 651 -17.30 -11.36 -7.60
C GLY A 651 -17.49 -10.07 -8.40
N ARG A 652 -17.09 -8.92 -7.84
CA ARG A 652 -17.17 -7.62 -8.54
C ARG A 652 -16.37 -7.57 -9.82
N CYS A 653 -15.11 -8.02 -9.78
CA CYS A 653 -14.23 -7.97 -10.94
C CYS A 653 -14.72 -8.87 -12.09
N LEU A 654 -15.23 -10.06 -11.77
CA LEU A 654 -15.77 -10.98 -12.76
C LEU A 654 -17.09 -10.47 -13.34
N SER A 655 -18.02 -10.00 -12.50
CA SER A 655 -19.27 -9.40 -12.99
C SER A 655 -19.02 -8.18 -13.87
N TYR A 656 -18.08 -7.30 -13.47
CA TYR A 656 -17.65 -6.19 -14.31
C TYR A 656 -17.07 -6.69 -15.63
N GLN A 657 -16.18 -7.71 -15.61
CA GLN A 657 -15.57 -8.25 -16.82
C GLN A 657 -16.62 -8.83 -17.79
N GLU A 658 -17.66 -9.50 -17.29
CA GLU A 658 -18.76 -10.02 -18.11
C GLU A 658 -19.52 -8.88 -18.82
N VAL A 659 -19.95 -7.87 -18.06
CA VAL A 659 -20.66 -6.69 -18.59
C VAL A 659 -19.77 -5.87 -19.53
N HIS A 660 -18.49 -5.73 -19.19
CA HIS A 660 -17.51 -5.03 -20.02
C HIS A 660 -17.24 -5.80 -21.32
N ALA A 661 -17.14 -7.13 -21.27
CA ALA A 661 -16.90 -7.95 -22.45
C ALA A 661 -18.08 -7.91 -23.43
N THR A 662 -19.32 -7.96 -22.95
CA THR A 662 -20.51 -7.82 -23.81
C THR A 662 -20.56 -6.43 -24.43
N SER A 663 -20.41 -5.37 -23.63
CA SER A 663 -20.40 -3.98 -24.10
C SER A 663 -19.30 -3.71 -25.14
N MET A 664 -18.07 -4.19 -24.90
CA MET A 664 -16.96 -4.00 -25.82
C MET A 664 -17.10 -4.83 -27.11
N ALA A 665 -17.64 -6.04 -27.03
CA ALA A 665 -17.92 -6.85 -28.21
C ALA A 665 -19.01 -6.22 -29.09
N GLU A 666 -20.09 -5.72 -28.48
CA GLU A 666 -21.15 -4.98 -29.17
C GLU A 666 -20.58 -3.71 -29.83
N ARG A 667 -19.81 -2.91 -29.08
CA ARG A 667 -19.17 -1.71 -29.59
C ARG A 667 -18.23 -1.99 -30.77
N ALA A 668 -17.38 -3.02 -30.67
CA ALA A 668 -16.47 -3.38 -31.77
C ALA A 668 -17.26 -3.82 -33.02
N GLY A 669 -18.36 -4.56 -32.85
CA GLY A 669 -19.24 -4.94 -33.96
C GLY A 669 -20.04 -3.78 -34.56
N ASP A 670 -20.47 -2.81 -33.75
CA ASP A 670 -21.12 -1.59 -34.23
C ASP A 670 -20.16 -0.70 -35.02
N GLU A 671 -18.93 -0.49 -34.50
CA GLU A 671 -17.89 0.26 -35.20
C GLU A 671 -17.49 -0.43 -36.52
N GLU A 672 -17.40 -1.77 -36.55
CA GLU A 672 -17.20 -2.53 -37.79
C GLU A 672 -18.31 -2.25 -38.80
N ARG A 673 -19.58 -2.40 -38.40
CA ARG A 673 -20.74 -2.16 -39.28
C ARG A 673 -20.77 -0.73 -39.81
N GLU A 674 -20.50 0.24 -38.95
CA GLU A 674 -20.48 1.65 -39.31
C GLU A 674 -19.36 1.95 -40.32
N LEU A 675 -18.13 1.48 -40.05
CA LEU A 675 -17.00 1.66 -40.96
C LEU A 675 -17.23 0.96 -42.30
N VAL A 676 -17.77 -0.26 -42.31
CA VAL A 676 -18.13 -0.99 -43.54
C VAL A 676 -19.14 -0.18 -44.36
N ALA A 677 -20.18 0.36 -43.71
CA ALA A 677 -21.19 1.18 -44.38
C ALA A 677 -20.60 2.48 -44.94
N GLN A 678 -19.76 3.17 -44.16
CA GLN A 678 -19.08 4.39 -44.58
C GLN A 678 -18.14 4.14 -45.77
N MET A 679 -17.33 3.07 -45.75
CA MET A 679 -16.41 2.76 -46.84
C MET A 679 -17.16 2.33 -48.10
N THR A 680 -18.29 1.62 -47.95
CA THR A 680 -19.13 1.22 -49.10
C THR A 680 -19.82 2.41 -49.73
N LEU A 681 -20.34 3.34 -48.93
CA LEU A 681 -20.90 4.59 -49.43
C LEU A 681 -19.83 5.43 -50.14
N GLU A 682 -18.64 5.55 -49.54
CA GLU A 682 -17.51 6.24 -50.16
C GLU A 682 -17.16 5.62 -51.53
N LEU A 683 -17.09 4.29 -51.63
CA LEU A 683 -16.86 3.60 -52.91
C LEU A 683 -17.94 3.94 -53.95
N ASP A 684 -19.21 3.85 -53.56
CA ASP A 684 -20.34 4.11 -54.47
C ASP A 684 -20.33 5.56 -54.98
N GLU A 685 -20.10 6.53 -54.08
CA GLU A 685 -19.98 7.94 -54.45
C GLU A 685 -18.82 8.18 -55.43
N ARG A 686 -17.65 7.56 -55.17
CA ARG A 686 -16.47 7.66 -56.05
C ARG A 686 -16.72 7.04 -57.42
N LEU A 687 -17.31 5.85 -57.47
CA LEU A 687 -17.64 5.18 -58.73
C LEU A 687 -18.70 5.93 -59.53
N MET A 688 -19.73 6.50 -58.86
CA MET A 688 -20.75 7.33 -59.51
C MET A 688 -20.17 8.62 -60.08
N ALA A 689 -19.25 9.28 -59.37
CA ALA A 689 -18.53 10.44 -59.89
C ALA A 689 -17.60 10.09 -61.06
N HIS A 690 -17.06 8.86 -61.06
CA HIS A 690 -16.15 8.37 -62.10
C HIS A 690 -16.86 7.96 -63.41
N GLN A 691 -18.06 7.37 -63.32
CA GLN A 691 -18.81 6.85 -64.48
C GLN A 691 -18.95 7.82 -65.67
N PRO A 692 -19.34 9.11 -65.50
CA PRO A 692 -19.47 10.04 -66.61
C PRO A 692 -18.17 10.31 -67.36
N ARG A 693 -17.01 10.10 -66.72
CA ARG A 693 -15.69 10.39 -67.33
C ARG A 693 -15.44 9.51 -68.55
N LEU A 694 -15.85 8.25 -68.50
CA LEU A 694 -15.74 7.32 -69.64
C LEU A 694 -16.50 7.86 -70.86
N GLY A 695 -17.76 8.27 -70.65
CA GLY A 695 -18.57 8.88 -71.71
C GLY A 695 -17.95 10.16 -72.27
N ARG A 696 -17.39 11.03 -71.40
CA ARG A 696 -16.73 12.27 -71.84
C ARG A 696 -15.50 12.03 -72.71
N VAL A 697 -14.72 10.96 -72.46
CA VAL A 697 -13.59 10.61 -73.32
C VAL A 697 -14.07 10.29 -74.73
N GLU A 698 -15.13 9.50 -74.86
CA GLU A 698 -15.71 9.11 -76.15
C GLU A 698 -16.40 10.29 -76.87
N THR A 699 -17.28 11.00 -76.18
CA THR A 699 -18.14 12.03 -76.80
C THR A 699 -17.47 13.38 -76.94
N ASP A 700 -16.77 13.84 -75.90
CA ASP A 700 -16.32 15.23 -75.83
C ASP A 700 -14.90 15.39 -76.38
N ILE A 701 -14.10 14.33 -76.31
CA ILE A 701 -12.68 14.38 -76.72
C ILE A 701 -12.45 13.60 -78.00
N PHE A 702 -12.75 12.29 -78.03
CA PHE A 702 -12.53 11.45 -79.21
C PHE A 702 -13.40 11.89 -80.40
N ALA A 703 -14.72 12.03 -80.21
CA ALA A 703 -15.60 12.44 -81.31
C ALA A 703 -15.27 13.84 -81.82
N ALA A 704 -15.04 14.80 -80.91
CA ALA A 704 -14.62 16.16 -81.27
C ALA A 704 -13.31 16.15 -82.09
N ARG A 705 -12.28 15.40 -81.65
CA ARG A 705 -11.01 15.33 -82.39
C ARG A 705 -11.16 14.60 -83.72
N ASN A 706 -11.95 13.54 -83.78
CA ASN A 706 -12.24 12.82 -85.01
C ASN A 706 -12.98 13.72 -86.03
N ASP A 707 -13.93 14.54 -85.57
CA ASP A 707 -14.65 15.49 -86.41
C ASP A 707 -13.73 16.62 -86.92
N GLU A 708 -12.80 17.10 -86.09
CA GLU A 708 -11.75 18.04 -86.52
C GLU A 708 -10.88 17.45 -87.63
N LEU A 709 -10.37 16.22 -87.46
CA LEU A 709 -9.54 15.52 -88.44
C LEU A 709 -10.31 15.28 -89.76
N LEU A 710 -11.60 14.94 -89.66
CA LEU A 710 -12.49 14.83 -90.82
C LEU A 710 -12.66 16.18 -91.53
N ALA A 711 -12.92 17.26 -90.78
CA ALA A 711 -13.04 18.60 -91.33
C ALA A 711 -11.75 19.05 -92.03
N HIS A 712 -10.57 18.73 -91.48
CA HIS A 712 -9.28 19.02 -92.11
C HIS A 712 -9.12 18.26 -93.43
N ARG A 713 -9.43 16.96 -93.44
CA ARG A 713 -9.41 16.13 -94.66
C ARG A 713 -10.38 16.65 -95.71
N GLU A 714 -11.59 17.03 -95.33
CA GLU A 714 -12.57 17.60 -96.26
C GLU A 714 -12.13 18.95 -96.81
N ARG A 715 -11.59 19.84 -95.96
CA ARG A 715 -11.01 21.12 -96.40
C ARG A 715 -9.91 20.89 -97.44
N PHE A 716 -9.01 19.94 -97.19
CA PHE A 716 -7.98 19.54 -98.15
C PHE A 716 -8.59 19.03 -99.46
N MET A 717 -9.57 18.12 -99.39
CA MET A 717 -10.22 17.55 -100.58
C MET A 717 -10.95 18.61 -101.42
N ARG A 718 -11.62 19.57 -100.77
CA ARG A 718 -12.26 20.71 -101.45
C ARG A 718 -11.23 21.60 -102.14
N HIS A 719 -10.12 21.92 -101.47
CA HIS A 719 -9.01 22.68 -102.05
C HIS A 719 -8.39 21.97 -103.25
N ALA A 720 -8.04 20.69 -103.11
CA ALA A 720 -7.50 19.87 -104.19
C ALA A 720 -8.47 19.76 -105.39
N LYS A 721 -9.77 19.61 -105.14
CA LYS A 721 -10.80 19.59 -106.20
C LYS A 721 -10.92 20.96 -106.88
N ALA A 722 -10.92 22.05 -106.13
CA ALA A 722 -10.98 23.40 -106.66
C ALA A 722 -9.76 23.73 -107.54
N LEU A 723 -8.57 23.32 -107.12
CA LEU A 723 -7.34 23.45 -107.92
C LEU A 723 -7.39 22.66 -109.21
N ARG A 724 -7.79 21.39 -109.16
CA ARG A 724 -7.98 20.57 -110.37
C ARG A 724 -8.99 21.20 -111.33
N ALA A 725 -10.10 21.74 -110.82
CA ALA A 725 -11.12 22.40 -111.63
C ALA A 725 -10.60 23.70 -112.28
N ARG A 726 -9.91 24.57 -111.51
CA ARG A 726 -9.28 25.79 -112.02
C ARG A 726 -8.23 25.48 -113.08
N ARG A 727 -7.38 24.48 -112.82
CA ARG A 727 -6.36 24.00 -113.75
C ARG A 727 -6.98 23.49 -115.06
N ALA A 728 -7.99 22.62 -114.96
CA ALA A 728 -8.69 22.11 -116.15
C ALA A 728 -9.39 23.22 -116.95
N ALA A 729 -9.97 24.23 -116.30
CA ALA A 729 -10.56 25.38 -116.98
C ALA A 729 -9.50 26.22 -117.72
N ALA A 730 -8.35 26.46 -117.09
CA ALA A 730 -7.24 27.16 -117.71
C ALA A 730 -6.64 26.39 -118.91
N TRP A 731 -6.52 25.06 -118.80
CA TRP A 731 -6.10 24.23 -119.94
C TRP A 731 -7.06 24.29 -121.12
N ARG A 732 -8.38 24.29 -120.88
CA ARG A 732 -9.37 24.48 -121.97
C ARG A 732 -9.24 25.85 -122.64
N ALA A 733 -8.91 26.90 -121.89
CA ALA A 733 -8.67 28.22 -122.45
C ALA A 733 -7.39 28.27 -123.32
N ILE A 734 -6.37 27.49 -122.95
CA ILE A 734 -5.17 27.32 -123.78
C ILE A 734 -5.47 26.49 -125.03
N ASP A 735 -6.27 25.42 -124.91
CA ASP A 735 -6.73 24.62 -126.06
C ASP A 735 -7.57 25.45 -127.05
N SER A 736 -8.46 26.34 -126.56
CA SER A 736 -9.21 27.25 -127.43
C SER A 736 -8.30 28.32 -128.06
N GLY A 737 -7.31 28.79 -127.30
CA GLY A 737 -6.24 29.63 -127.82
C GLY A 737 -5.48 28.98 -128.97
N LEU A 738 -5.08 27.71 -128.83
CA LEU A 738 -4.48 26.89 -129.89
C LEU A 738 -5.42 26.72 -131.09
N ALA A 739 -6.71 26.44 -130.86
CA ALA A 739 -7.68 26.30 -131.94
C ALA A 739 -7.85 27.61 -132.75
N SER A 740 -7.76 28.76 -132.09
CA SER A 740 -7.85 30.07 -132.75
C SER A 740 -6.72 30.35 -133.76
N TRP A 741 -5.62 29.59 -133.71
CA TRP A 741 -4.51 29.71 -134.65
C TRP A 741 -4.90 29.20 -136.05
N SER A 742 -5.82 28.23 -136.14
CA SER A 742 -6.33 27.72 -137.43
C SER A 742 -7.00 28.81 -138.27
N GLY A 743 -7.66 29.80 -137.64
CA GLY A 743 -8.26 30.93 -138.34
C GLY A 743 -7.23 31.87 -138.96
N LEU A 744 -6.11 32.13 -138.26
CA LEU A 744 -5.00 32.91 -138.83
C LEU A 744 -4.34 32.16 -139.98
N GLU A 745 -4.11 30.87 -139.80
CA GLU A 745 -3.50 30.00 -140.80
C GLU A 745 -4.36 29.92 -142.07
N ALA A 746 -5.67 29.70 -141.93
CA ALA A 746 -6.60 29.70 -143.04
C ALA A 746 -6.62 31.06 -143.77
N ALA A 747 -6.67 32.17 -143.03
CA ALA A 747 -6.64 33.50 -143.62
C ALA A 747 -5.33 33.79 -144.36
N HIS A 748 -4.19 33.34 -143.83
CA HIS A 748 -2.90 33.48 -144.49
C HIS A 748 -2.81 32.59 -145.74
N LEU A 749 -3.18 31.31 -145.65
CA LEU A 749 -3.19 30.39 -146.80
C LEU A 749 -4.16 30.85 -147.90
N GLU A 750 -5.32 31.40 -147.56
CA GLU A 750 -6.27 31.97 -148.51
C GLU A 750 -5.68 33.22 -149.18
N ARG A 751 -5.01 34.09 -148.41
CA ARG A 751 -4.31 35.26 -148.95
C ARG A 751 -3.18 34.85 -149.89
N MET A 752 -2.41 33.81 -149.54
CA MET A 752 -1.37 33.22 -150.39
C MET A 752 -1.94 32.58 -151.66
N ARG A 753 -3.08 31.89 -151.57
CA ARG A 753 -3.78 31.35 -152.75
C ARG A 753 -4.33 32.46 -153.64
N ALA A 754 -4.89 33.53 -153.07
CA ALA A 754 -5.38 34.67 -153.84
C ALA A 754 -4.24 35.38 -154.57
N LEU A 755 -3.11 35.60 -153.89
CA LEU A 755 -1.89 36.14 -154.51
C LEU A 755 -1.36 35.20 -155.61
N ARG A 756 -1.40 33.87 -155.39
CA ARG A 756 -1.02 32.88 -156.40
C ARG A 756 -1.97 32.87 -157.60
N ALA A 757 -3.28 32.97 -157.39
CA ALA A 757 -4.27 33.03 -158.46
C ALA A 757 -4.10 34.29 -159.31
N ALA A 758 -3.76 35.42 -158.68
CA ALA A 758 -3.45 36.67 -159.39
C ALA A 758 -2.21 36.56 -160.31
N LEU A 759 -1.34 35.55 -160.11
CA LEU A 759 -0.27 35.27 -161.06
C LEU A 759 -0.81 34.71 -162.38
N TYR A 760 -1.86 33.87 -162.38
CA TYR A 760 -2.35 33.16 -163.59
C TYR A 760 -3.36 33.92 -164.45
N ASP A 761 -3.72 35.16 -164.11
CA ASP A 761 -4.66 35.97 -164.89
C ASP A 761 -4.01 36.45 -166.20
N GLU A 762 -4.65 36.33 -167.36
CA GLU A 762 -4.05 36.54 -168.70
C GLU A 762 -3.43 37.96 -168.92
N ARG A 763 -3.70 38.90 -168.01
CA ARG A 763 -3.17 40.27 -167.98
C ARG A 763 -1.91 40.44 -167.11
N SER A 764 -1.45 39.39 -166.43
CA SER A 764 -0.39 39.43 -165.41
C SER A 764 1.03 39.21 -165.95
N THR A 765 1.20 39.03 -167.26
CA THR A 765 2.47 38.68 -167.94
C THR A 765 3.50 39.83 -168.02
N HIS A 766 3.33 40.91 -167.25
CA HIS A 766 4.23 42.06 -167.20
C HIS A 766 5.09 42.09 -165.92
N ALA A 767 6.42 42.22 -166.06
CA ALA A 767 7.40 42.07 -164.97
C ALA A 767 7.19 42.95 -163.70
N PRO A 768 6.79 44.24 -163.77
CA PRO A 768 6.54 45.08 -162.59
C PRO A 768 5.38 44.59 -161.73
N THR A 769 4.36 43.99 -162.34
CA THR A 769 3.20 43.41 -161.67
C THR A 769 3.57 42.16 -160.86
N LEU A 770 4.50 41.35 -161.36
CA LEU A 770 5.02 40.15 -160.67
C LEU A 770 5.82 40.52 -159.40
N HIS A 771 6.68 41.55 -159.46
CA HIS A 771 7.49 41.96 -158.31
C HIS A 771 6.66 42.64 -157.20
N ARG A 772 5.58 43.34 -157.57
CA ARG A 772 4.63 43.87 -156.58
C ARG A 772 3.91 42.74 -155.81
N LEU A 773 3.45 41.71 -156.52
CA LEU A 773 2.78 40.56 -155.91
C LEU A 773 3.72 39.76 -154.99
N GLU A 774 5.01 39.70 -155.34
CA GLU A 774 6.06 39.09 -154.50
C GLU A 774 6.25 39.83 -153.17
N ARG A 775 6.38 41.16 -153.18
CA ARG A 775 6.46 41.95 -151.93
C ARG A 775 5.20 41.86 -151.08
N GLU A 776 4.02 41.77 -151.71
CA GLU A 776 2.76 41.57 -150.99
C GLU A 776 2.69 40.17 -150.35
N ALA A 777 3.26 39.15 -150.98
CA ALA A 777 3.37 37.80 -150.40
C ALA A 777 4.38 37.76 -149.23
N GLU A 778 5.57 38.36 -149.39
CA GLU A 778 6.58 38.46 -148.33
C GLU A 778 6.04 39.24 -147.11
N SER A 779 5.37 40.37 -147.33
CA SER A 779 4.76 41.14 -146.24
C SER A 779 3.61 40.39 -145.55
N ALA A 780 2.81 39.63 -146.29
CA ALA A 780 1.75 38.79 -145.73
C ALA A 780 2.31 37.58 -144.93
N GLN A 781 3.47 37.05 -145.35
CA GLN A 781 4.21 36.00 -144.65
C GLN A 781 4.80 36.50 -143.33
N GLU A 782 5.53 37.62 -143.37
CA GLU A 782 6.18 38.18 -142.19
C GLU A 782 5.14 38.60 -141.13
N GLY A 783 4.04 39.23 -141.55
CA GLY A 783 2.93 39.58 -140.65
C GLY A 783 2.24 38.37 -140.02
N TYR A 784 2.15 37.25 -140.74
CA TYR A 784 1.61 35.99 -140.20
C TYR A 784 2.57 35.36 -139.17
N LEU A 785 3.85 35.27 -139.49
CA LEU A 785 4.87 34.72 -138.59
C LEU A 785 4.97 35.52 -137.29
N GLN A 786 5.00 36.86 -137.37
CA GLN A 786 4.95 37.72 -136.19
C GLN A 786 3.67 37.52 -135.37
N GLY A 787 2.52 37.33 -136.03
CA GLY A 787 1.25 37.03 -135.37
C GLY A 787 1.22 35.67 -134.67
N VAL A 788 1.85 34.65 -135.25
CA VAL A 788 1.99 33.31 -134.69
C VAL A 788 2.98 33.30 -133.52
N ASP A 789 4.11 34.00 -133.63
CA ASP A 789 5.09 34.16 -132.55
C ASP A 789 4.51 34.91 -131.33
N ALA A 790 3.77 36.00 -131.56
CA ALA A 790 3.11 36.74 -130.49
C ALA A 790 2.07 35.87 -129.75
N ARG A 791 1.31 35.05 -130.49
CA ARG A 791 0.35 34.12 -129.88
C ARG A 791 1.05 32.97 -129.14
N ARG A 792 2.18 32.45 -129.64
CA ARG A 792 3.03 31.48 -128.93
C ARG A 792 3.50 32.05 -127.60
N GLY A 793 4.06 33.26 -127.61
CA GLY A 793 4.51 33.94 -126.39
C GLY A 793 3.37 34.11 -125.37
N GLY A 794 2.19 34.55 -125.83
CA GLY A 794 1.02 34.69 -124.97
C GLY A 794 0.50 33.38 -124.36
N LEU A 795 0.52 32.28 -125.13
CA LEU A 795 0.13 30.96 -124.62
C LEU A 795 1.16 30.38 -123.63
N LEU A 796 2.46 30.52 -123.91
CA LEU A 796 3.51 30.08 -122.98
C LEU A 796 3.46 30.85 -121.65
N GLN A 797 3.28 32.17 -121.69
CA GLN A 797 3.06 32.99 -120.49
C GLN A 797 1.79 32.57 -119.73
N SER A 798 0.72 32.21 -120.44
CA SER A 798 -0.50 31.70 -119.82
C SER A 798 -0.28 30.35 -119.13
N ILE A 799 0.54 29.46 -119.71
CA ILE A 799 0.92 28.18 -119.07
C ILE A 799 1.76 28.42 -117.81
N ASP A 800 2.74 29.33 -117.86
CA ASP A 800 3.53 29.75 -116.68
C ASP A 800 2.64 30.32 -115.56
N ALA A 801 1.67 31.18 -115.93
CA ALA A 801 0.74 31.77 -114.99
C ALA A 801 -0.14 30.73 -114.28
N VAL A 802 -0.53 29.64 -114.96
CA VAL A 802 -1.30 28.54 -114.35
C VAL A 802 -0.49 27.81 -113.29
N VAL A 803 0.79 27.53 -113.54
CA VAL A 803 1.67 26.87 -112.56
C VAL A 803 1.94 27.79 -111.37
N ALA A 804 2.21 29.08 -111.63
CA ALA A 804 2.42 30.08 -110.58
C ALA A 804 1.19 30.23 -109.67
N ALA A 805 -0.01 30.38 -110.24
CA ALA A 805 -1.26 30.47 -109.49
C ALA A 805 -1.57 29.20 -108.68
N HIS A 806 -1.16 28.02 -109.18
CA HIS A 806 -1.32 26.76 -108.45
C HIS A 806 -0.38 26.67 -107.24
N ARG A 807 0.87 27.17 -107.35
CA ARG A 807 1.82 27.21 -106.23
C ARG A 807 1.41 28.24 -105.17
N GLU A 808 0.99 29.43 -105.59
CA GLU A 808 0.51 30.49 -104.71
C GLU A 808 -0.72 30.04 -103.91
N SER A 809 -1.72 29.47 -104.57
CA SER A 809 -2.93 28.97 -103.89
C SER A 809 -2.64 27.81 -102.93
N ASN A 810 -1.60 27.00 -103.18
CA ASN A 810 -1.13 25.97 -102.24
C ASN A 810 -0.45 26.60 -101.01
N ALA A 811 0.42 27.60 -101.21
CA ALA A 811 1.12 28.27 -100.12
C ALA A 811 0.16 29.04 -99.20
N GLU A 812 -0.84 29.72 -99.77
CA GLU A 812 -1.92 30.37 -99.02
C GLU A 812 -2.73 29.37 -98.20
N PHE A 813 -3.03 28.19 -98.77
CA PHE A 813 -3.78 27.15 -98.06
C PHE A 813 -2.96 26.54 -96.91
N GLU A 814 -1.67 26.29 -97.12
CA GLU A 814 -0.76 25.80 -96.07
C GLU A 814 -0.61 26.81 -94.92
N ALA A 815 -0.57 28.12 -95.21
CA ALA A 815 -0.52 29.16 -94.19
C ALA A 815 -1.76 29.17 -93.26
N THR A 816 -2.88 28.54 -93.67
CA THR A 816 -4.07 28.40 -92.83
C THR A 816 -3.96 27.29 -91.76
N TRP A 817 -2.94 26.43 -91.82
CA TRP A 817 -2.76 25.30 -90.90
C TRP A 817 -1.98 25.68 -89.63
N ARG A 818 -2.65 26.36 -88.69
CA ARG A 818 -2.07 26.71 -87.38
C ARG A 818 -1.91 25.47 -86.50
N SER A 819 -0.72 25.33 -85.93
CA SER A 819 -0.41 24.26 -84.98
C SER A 819 -1.02 24.47 -83.61
N PHE A 820 -1.01 23.43 -82.77
CA PHE A 820 -1.44 23.55 -81.37
C PHE A 820 -0.67 24.59 -80.54
N HIS A 821 0.63 24.80 -80.80
CA HIS A 821 1.41 25.82 -80.06
C HIS A 821 1.11 27.26 -80.51
N GLU A 822 0.55 27.42 -81.72
CA GLU A 822 0.11 28.71 -82.27
C GLU A 822 -1.38 28.99 -81.97
N GLY A 823 -2.03 28.16 -81.14
CA GLY A 823 -3.47 28.26 -80.84
C GLY A 823 -4.38 27.75 -81.95
N GLY A 824 -3.87 26.94 -82.88
CA GLY A 824 -4.65 26.20 -83.87
C GLY A 824 -4.90 24.75 -83.46
N ASN A 825 -5.37 23.93 -84.39
CA ASN A 825 -5.81 22.56 -84.16
C ASN A 825 -5.12 21.51 -85.06
N PHE A 826 -4.05 21.88 -85.76
CA PHE A 826 -3.31 20.95 -86.61
C PHE A 826 -2.14 20.28 -85.87
N ASN A 827 -2.01 18.96 -86.02
CA ASN A 827 -0.81 18.23 -85.59
C ASN A 827 0.33 18.45 -86.62
N ALA A 828 1.60 18.44 -86.16
CA ALA A 828 2.78 18.48 -87.03
C ALA A 828 2.84 17.34 -88.06
N ASP A 829 2.46 16.12 -87.68
CA ASP A 829 2.46 14.96 -88.57
C ASP A 829 1.34 15.04 -89.61
N GLU A 830 0.16 15.51 -89.19
CA GLU A 830 -0.97 15.82 -90.07
C GLU A 830 -0.59 16.87 -91.13
N ARG A 831 0.06 17.96 -90.73
CA ARG A 831 0.57 19.00 -91.65
C ARG A 831 1.58 18.42 -92.64
N SER A 832 2.48 17.58 -92.15
CA SER A 832 3.51 16.94 -93.00
C SER A 832 2.87 16.04 -94.07
N ARG A 833 1.85 15.25 -93.70
CA ARG A 833 1.09 14.42 -94.65
C ARG A 833 0.33 15.26 -95.68
N PHE A 834 -0.33 16.34 -95.26
CA PHE A 834 -1.02 17.21 -96.22
C PHE A 834 -0.06 17.98 -97.13
N ARG A 835 1.09 18.42 -96.61
CA ARG A 835 2.15 19.07 -97.41
C ARG A 835 2.66 18.15 -98.51
N SER A 836 3.03 16.92 -98.17
CA SER A 836 3.48 15.92 -99.15
C SER A 836 2.43 15.70 -100.26
N ARG A 837 1.13 15.67 -99.92
CA ARG A 837 0.06 15.57 -100.94
C ARG A 837 -0.15 16.85 -101.75
N LEU A 838 0.09 18.04 -101.20
CA LEU A 838 0.07 19.29 -101.97
C LEU A 838 1.22 19.33 -102.98
N GLU A 839 2.40 18.86 -102.58
CA GLU A 839 3.57 18.71 -103.46
C GLU A 839 3.29 17.75 -104.62
N GLU A 840 2.66 16.60 -104.36
CA GLU A 840 2.19 15.68 -105.42
C GLU A 840 1.22 16.37 -106.40
N GLN A 841 0.28 17.19 -105.91
CA GLN A 841 -0.65 17.93 -106.78
C GLN A 841 0.06 19.01 -107.60
N ALA A 842 1.07 19.67 -107.03
CA ALA A 842 1.90 20.66 -107.72
C ALA A 842 2.76 20.00 -108.81
N ALA A 843 3.39 18.86 -108.52
CA ALA A 843 4.15 18.08 -109.50
C ALA A 843 3.28 17.66 -110.69
N LEU A 844 2.07 17.16 -110.44
CA LEU A 844 1.11 16.84 -111.51
C LEU A 844 0.73 18.07 -112.37
N ALA A 845 0.63 19.25 -111.76
CA ALA A 845 0.34 20.49 -112.50
C ALA A 845 1.52 20.89 -113.41
N GLU A 846 2.75 20.71 -112.93
CA GLU A 846 3.98 20.99 -113.67
C GLU A 846 4.16 20.02 -114.84
N ASP A 847 3.89 18.73 -114.66
CA ASP A 847 3.91 17.72 -115.72
C ASP A 847 2.88 18.01 -116.83
N GLU A 848 1.66 18.38 -116.44
CA GLU A 848 0.63 18.80 -117.41
C GLU A 848 1.03 20.08 -118.14
N ALA A 849 1.61 21.06 -117.44
CA ALA A 849 2.12 22.28 -118.05
C ALA A 849 3.23 22.00 -119.06
N ALA A 850 4.17 21.09 -118.75
CA ALA A 850 5.23 20.68 -119.66
C ALA A 850 4.66 20.05 -120.95
N LYS A 851 3.65 19.19 -120.84
CA LYS A 851 2.93 18.62 -121.99
C LYS A 851 2.23 19.69 -122.82
N GLN A 852 1.59 20.66 -122.19
CA GLN A 852 0.93 21.76 -122.91
C GLN A 852 1.94 22.68 -123.62
N ARG A 853 3.10 22.95 -123.02
CA ARG A 853 4.18 23.71 -123.70
C ARG A 853 4.65 23.00 -124.96
N SER A 854 4.95 21.71 -124.85
CA SER A 854 5.37 20.90 -125.99
C SER A 854 4.30 20.93 -127.10
N ARG A 855 3.01 20.82 -126.77
CA ARG A 855 1.92 20.94 -127.75
C ARG A 855 1.87 22.32 -128.42
N VAL A 856 2.06 23.41 -127.67
CA VAL A 856 2.11 24.78 -128.22
C VAL A 856 3.30 24.96 -129.15
N GLU A 857 4.46 24.40 -128.79
CA GLU A 857 5.67 24.45 -129.61
C GLU A 857 5.52 23.64 -130.90
N THR A 858 5.02 22.40 -130.84
CA THR A 858 4.76 21.61 -132.06
C THR A 858 3.73 22.28 -132.98
N ALA A 859 2.64 22.81 -132.42
CA ALA A 859 1.63 23.52 -133.20
C ALA A 859 2.15 24.84 -133.81
N HIS A 860 3.19 25.43 -133.23
CA HIS A 860 3.90 26.58 -133.78
C HIS A 860 4.80 26.17 -134.94
N GLU A 861 5.62 25.14 -134.74
CA GLU A 861 6.51 24.58 -135.77
C GLU A 861 5.74 24.14 -137.02
N GLU A 862 4.63 23.41 -136.86
CA GLU A 862 3.76 22.97 -137.97
C GLU A 862 3.25 24.15 -138.79
N ARG A 863 2.92 25.27 -138.14
CA ARG A 863 2.36 26.45 -138.79
C ARG A 863 3.40 27.32 -139.47
N VAL A 864 4.58 27.45 -138.85
CA VAL A 864 5.73 28.09 -139.50
C VAL A 864 6.12 27.28 -140.75
N ALA A 865 6.10 25.94 -140.68
CA ALA A 865 6.33 25.07 -141.82
C ALA A 865 5.24 25.19 -142.90
N ALA A 866 3.96 25.22 -142.53
CA ALA A 866 2.85 25.40 -143.47
C ALA A 866 2.90 26.74 -144.20
N ALA A 867 3.25 27.82 -143.48
CA ALA A 867 3.47 29.13 -144.09
C ALA A 867 4.69 29.13 -145.02
N ALA A 868 5.79 28.46 -144.65
CA ALA A 868 6.96 28.32 -145.51
C ALA A 868 6.61 27.58 -146.82
N ALA A 869 5.88 26.47 -146.74
CA ALA A 869 5.40 25.73 -147.91
C ALA A 869 4.45 26.56 -148.79
N ALA A 870 3.57 27.37 -148.20
CA ALA A 870 2.69 28.26 -148.95
C ALA A 870 3.48 29.31 -149.76
N MET A 871 4.54 29.88 -149.17
CA MET A 871 5.46 30.78 -149.88
C MET A 871 6.25 30.07 -150.98
N GLU A 872 6.72 28.85 -150.75
CA GLU A 872 7.43 28.06 -151.76
C GLU A 872 6.54 27.78 -152.98
N THR A 873 5.29 27.35 -152.77
CA THR A 873 4.35 27.13 -153.88
C THR A 873 3.96 28.41 -154.61
N PHE A 874 3.99 29.57 -153.95
CA PHE A 874 3.82 30.87 -154.61
C PHE A 874 5.04 31.22 -155.47
N ALA A 875 6.25 30.97 -154.97
CA ALA A 875 7.50 31.18 -155.70
C ALA A 875 7.58 30.30 -156.97
N GLU A 876 7.18 29.02 -156.89
CA GLU A 876 7.10 28.11 -158.04
C GLU A 876 6.11 28.57 -159.10
N ALA A 877 4.91 29.00 -158.69
CA ALA A 877 3.89 29.51 -159.61
C ALA A 877 4.35 30.79 -160.32
N ARG A 878 5.11 31.64 -159.65
CA ARG A 878 5.74 32.82 -160.24
C ARG A 878 6.80 32.43 -161.27
N ALA A 879 7.63 31.44 -160.98
CA ALA A 879 8.65 30.95 -161.92
C ALA A 879 8.03 30.42 -163.23
N LEU A 880 6.98 29.60 -163.12
CA LEU A 880 6.22 29.10 -164.28
C LEU A 880 5.58 30.22 -165.11
N ASN A 881 5.01 31.24 -164.45
CA ASN A 881 4.42 32.38 -165.15
C ASN A 881 5.47 33.22 -165.89
N LEU A 882 6.66 33.35 -165.31
CA LEU A 882 7.79 33.99 -165.96
C LEU A 882 8.18 33.22 -167.22
N GLU A 883 8.23 31.89 -167.17
CA GLU A 883 8.53 31.03 -168.33
C GLU A 883 7.47 31.10 -169.44
N ASP A 884 6.18 31.11 -169.10
CA ASP A 884 5.10 31.24 -170.08
C ASP A 884 5.03 32.64 -170.71
N ALA A 885 5.34 33.70 -169.95
CA ALA A 885 5.50 35.05 -170.50
C ALA A 885 6.65 35.12 -171.52
N ILE A 886 7.76 34.40 -171.26
CA ILE A 886 8.89 34.29 -172.18
C ILE A 886 8.51 33.50 -173.45
N ARG A 887 7.73 32.42 -173.32
CA ARG A 887 7.26 31.59 -174.46
C ARG A 887 6.28 32.34 -175.38
N ALA A 888 5.38 33.14 -174.81
CA ALA A 888 4.42 33.95 -175.57
C ALA A 888 5.10 35.07 -176.40
N LEU A 889 6.19 35.65 -175.89
CA LEU A 889 7.03 36.59 -176.65
C LEU A 889 7.77 35.91 -177.82
N GLY A 890 8.17 34.64 -177.66
CA GLY A 890 8.81 33.85 -178.71
C GLY A 890 7.89 33.50 -179.89
N GLU A 891 6.61 33.22 -179.65
CA GLU A 891 5.65 32.83 -180.70
C GLU A 891 5.14 34.01 -181.55
N LEU A 892 5.14 35.23 -181.01
CA LEU A 892 4.83 36.45 -181.78
C LEU A 892 5.93 36.78 -182.80
N LEU A 893 7.21 36.53 -182.47
CA LEU A 893 8.35 36.75 -183.36
C LEU A 893 8.38 35.79 -184.57
N VAL A 894 7.78 34.59 -184.46
CA VAL A 894 7.77 33.57 -185.53
C VAL A 894 6.64 33.80 -186.56
N ARG A 895 5.55 34.49 -186.18
CA ARG A 895 4.41 34.76 -187.08
C ARG A 895 4.60 35.96 -188.02
N GLU A 896 5.54 36.86 -187.75
CA GLU A 896 5.80 38.04 -188.61
C GLU A 896 6.77 37.76 -189.78
N ALA A 897 7.32 36.54 -189.93
CA ALA A 897 8.38 36.22 -190.90
C ALA A 897 7.92 35.68 -192.30
N ALA A 898 6.62 35.56 -192.60
CA ALA A 898 6.11 34.90 -193.82
C ALA A 898 5.47 35.81 -194.90
N GLY A 899 5.50 37.14 -194.74
CA GLY A 899 5.07 38.11 -195.76
C GLY A 899 6.17 39.14 -196.00
N GLY A 900 6.73 39.18 -197.19
CA GLY A 900 7.93 39.97 -197.50
C GLY A 900 7.77 41.48 -197.29
N ASP A 901 8.56 42.01 -196.36
CA ASP A 901 9.12 43.37 -196.40
C ASP A 901 10.49 43.32 -195.69
N GLU A 902 11.53 43.08 -196.49
CA GLU A 902 12.89 42.79 -196.03
C GLU A 902 13.73 44.06 -195.79
N PRO A 903 13.19 45.09 -195.10
CA PRO A 903 14.02 45.85 -194.16
C PRO A 903 13.26 46.38 -192.92
N ARG A 904 12.75 45.53 -192.02
CA ARG A 904 12.55 45.88 -190.57
C ARG A 904 12.83 44.75 -189.56
N VAL A 905 13.24 43.58 -190.03
CA VAL A 905 13.66 42.42 -189.20
C VAL A 905 14.95 42.70 -188.40
N SER A 906 15.68 43.78 -188.70
CA SER A 906 16.89 44.19 -187.96
C SER A 906 16.64 45.06 -186.72
N ALA A 907 15.41 45.52 -186.44
CA ALA A 907 15.11 46.35 -185.27
C ALA A 907 14.42 45.60 -184.12
N ALA A 908 13.75 44.47 -184.39
CA ALA A 908 13.06 43.67 -183.37
C ALA A 908 14.00 42.69 -182.63
N ALA A 909 15.04 42.18 -183.29
CA ALA A 909 16.02 41.28 -182.67
C ALA A 909 16.89 41.98 -181.59
N ALA A 910 17.17 43.28 -181.74
CA ALA A 910 17.95 44.06 -180.75
C ALA A 910 17.13 44.51 -179.53
N ALA A 911 15.79 44.52 -179.59
CA ALA A 911 14.93 44.83 -178.44
C ALA A 911 14.63 43.59 -177.57
N ALA A 912 14.72 42.38 -178.13
CA ALA A 912 14.50 41.13 -177.41
C ALA A 912 15.70 40.73 -176.51
N GLU A 913 16.94 41.03 -176.92
CA GLU A 913 18.14 40.78 -176.09
C GLU A 913 18.26 41.72 -174.88
N ALA A 914 17.70 42.93 -174.95
CA ALA A 914 17.71 43.88 -173.83
C ALA A 914 16.64 43.56 -172.74
N ALA A 915 15.61 42.77 -173.07
CA ALA A 915 14.57 42.38 -172.12
C ALA A 915 14.88 41.03 -171.41
N LEU A 916 15.85 40.25 -171.90
CA LEU A 916 16.23 38.93 -171.34
C LEU A 916 17.49 38.97 -170.45
N GLY A 917 18.10 40.14 -170.24
CA GLY A 917 19.32 40.33 -169.45
C GLY A 917 19.11 40.73 -167.99
N GLY A 918 18.10 40.19 -167.30
CA GLY A 918 17.72 40.60 -165.95
C GLY A 918 17.26 39.45 -165.05
N CYS A 919 17.97 38.31 -165.07
CA CYS A 919 17.88 37.30 -164.01
C CYS A 919 19.10 37.43 -163.08
N ALA A 920 18.84 37.94 -161.86
CA ALA A 920 19.54 37.62 -160.63
C ALA A 920 18.48 37.32 -159.58
#